data_AF-A0A1H3ZXX7-F1
#
_entry.id   AF-A0A1H3ZXX7-F1
#
_cell.length_a   1.000
_cell.length_b   1.000
_cell.length_c   1.000
_cell.angle_alpha   90.00
_cell.angle_beta   90.00
_cell.angle_gamma   90.00
#
_symmetry.space_group_name_H-M   'P 1'
#
loop_
_entity.id
_entity.type
_entity.pdbx_description
1 polymer ?
#
loop_
_entity_poly.entity_id
_entity_poly.type
_entity_poly.pdbx_seq_one_letter_code
_entity_poly.pdbx_strand_id
1 'polypeptide(L)'
;MKSKLSILAALLFFIVTGCDKSEITEKQSVVSNDRTFALTAFMPDDGSGQTRIALTQDEKNIKLTWESGDQLQLCFIQGEMKEKQIVTVKNISPDGKRADFDINVPESFTTGTFDLYGVYGGQGLDETDPSIAVLPAKSWQTYTGLEGVQSRKDVMMTFKATGLNADAPSVSVNFQHIGSLFCVKLKNVSFGTWDGITRLQLTASIGGWAYNNDGDEVAKYDLQAESFLTGSPVNATLLFENNSKDMEMNEINEFWAWYPPVSGVNWPELILEVYNSESGKIATSVNNKAARVTPTATGKAYYFYAIWDGSALKFTDNTFTPPPSIDDLITTGDLMHAASGSDFIGVVYSKGDGKVYYDAAQTSGTWRGEEELGTGTEARIAIDGDGHPHVVYRSTDNKIAYLKHDGMEWSEPAYITTNNAGGCSKPDIDVDGSGYAHITYTDTEGQNGNWTNYPDIMYAVNSSGNFVKTVIYNGYREHYGGADYASDYYNKGSYIAVDAAGIYYIIAHNHNRNQWMGGNDNWYSINIKTNSASGSSDGASSDRSDLYDLEFNGENVIALYKGGNNVNRTAIIAVAGTTASFENVQDITTAVFPHSLSATPTVTAIAGWTSSGGNLFTKYNATETAETPVVKTGTKVGSVNVGGTFYSVYTANTGSEIKIKAVTTGD
;
A
#
# COMPACT_ATOMS: atom_id res chain seq x y z
N MET A 1 -56.93 -24.49 33.88
CA MET A 1 -58.10 -25.33 34.25
C MET A 1 -57.61 -26.38 35.22
N LYS A 2 -58.18 -26.43 36.44
CA LYS A 2 -57.90 -27.35 37.58
C LYS A 2 -56.53 -27.19 38.25
N SER A 3 -56.34 -27.27 39.57
CA SER A 3 -57.14 -27.07 40.78
C SER A 3 -56.24 -27.43 41.97
N LYS A 4 -56.23 -26.59 43.03
CA LYS A 4 -56.32 -26.98 44.47
C LYS A 4 -55.12 -27.77 45.05
N LEU A 5 -54.70 -27.69 46.31
CA LEU A 5 -55.22 -27.26 47.63
C LEU A 5 -53.97 -27.41 48.56
N SER A 6 -53.69 -26.70 49.66
CA SER A 6 -54.44 -26.55 50.91
C SER A 6 -53.52 -25.89 51.97
N ILE A 7 -53.95 -24.81 52.65
CA ILE A 7 -54.37 -24.75 54.09
C ILE A 7 -53.19 -24.55 55.07
N LEU A 8 -53.11 -23.49 55.89
CA LEU A 8 -53.89 -23.20 57.12
C LEU A 8 -53.66 -21.70 57.52
N ALA A 9 -54.67 -20.82 57.53
CA ALA A 9 -55.46 -20.26 58.67
C ALA A 9 -54.62 -19.72 59.86
N ALA A 10 -54.84 -18.56 60.50
CA ALA A 10 -56.00 -17.68 60.73
C ALA A 10 -55.48 -16.27 61.19
N LEU A 11 -55.98 -15.14 60.68
CA LEU A 11 -57.12 -14.31 61.19
C LEU A 11 -56.87 -13.64 62.57
N LEU A 12 -56.61 -12.33 62.64
CA LEU A 12 -57.60 -11.30 63.03
C LEU A 12 -57.04 -9.85 62.97
N PHE A 13 -57.97 -8.92 62.73
CA PHE A 13 -57.82 -7.48 62.45
C PHE A 13 -57.76 -6.60 63.73
N PHE A 14 -56.97 -5.51 63.62
CA PHE A 14 -57.11 -4.14 64.15
C PHE A 14 -57.47 -3.88 65.64
N ILE A 15 -56.70 -2.96 66.27
CA ILE A 15 -57.16 -1.62 66.69
C ILE A 15 -55.93 -0.75 67.07
N VAL A 16 -56.00 0.52 66.67
CA VAL A 16 -55.07 1.64 66.90
C VAL A 16 -55.15 2.15 68.35
N THR A 17 -54.02 2.63 68.88
CA THR A 17 -53.76 3.70 69.88
C THR A 17 -52.51 3.27 70.65
N GLY A 18 -51.40 4.01 70.72
CA GLY A 18 -51.25 5.42 71.07
C GLY A 18 -50.42 5.46 72.36
N CYS A 19 -49.19 5.99 72.28
CA CYS A 19 -48.24 6.44 73.32
C CYS A 19 -48.72 6.40 74.80
N ASP A 20 -47.90 6.11 75.82
CA ASP A 20 -46.46 6.31 75.95
C ASP A 20 -45.95 5.72 77.27
N LYS A 21 -44.61 5.69 77.39
CA LYS A 21 -43.75 5.49 78.56
C LYS A 21 -43.46 4.07 79.03
N SER A 22 -42.23 3.65 78.72
CA SER A 22 -41.41 2.88 79.66
C SER A 22 -39.95 3.34 79.61
N GLU A 23 -39.33 3.19 80.76
CA GLU A 23 -38.11 3.82 81.23
C GLU A 23 -36.85 3.43 80.48
N ILE A 24 -35.89 4.36 80.53
CA ILE A 24 -34.51 4.23 80.07
C ILE A 24 -33.79 3.17 80.91
N THR A 25 -33.10 2.24 80.25
CA THR A 25 -31.94 1.56 80.82
C THR A 25 -30.81 1.65 79.82
N GLU A 26 -29.76 2.38 80.19
CA GLU A 26 -28.53 2.54 79.42
C GLU A 26 -27.89 1.18 79.15
N LYS A 27 -27.69 0.86 77.86
CA LYS A 27 -26.62 -0.02 77.41
C LYS A 27 -25.66 0.81 76.58
N GLN A 28 -24.57 1.17 77.24
CA GLN A 28 -23.22 1.38 76.72
C GLN A 28 -23.09 1.25 75.19
N SER A 29 -23.03 2.39 74.52
CA SER A 29 -22.63 2.50 73.12
C SER A 29 -21.16 2.11 73.02
N VAL A 30 -20.88 0.92 72.47
CA VAL A 30 -19.61 0.69 71.81
C VAL A 30 -19.69 1.49 70.51
N VAL A 31 -18.96 2.60 70.44
CA VAL A 31 -18.76 3.33 69.18
C VAL A 31 -17.94 2.42 68.29
N SER A 32 -18.58 1.72 67.35
CA SER A 32 -17.90 1.15 66.20
C SER A 32 -17.54 2.30 65.26
N ASN A 33 -16.25 2.58 65.11
CA ASN A 33 -15.71 3.57 64.17
C ASN A 33 -15.77 3.09 62.70
N ASP A 34 -16.80 2.34 62.31
CA ASP A 34 -16.96 1.86 60.92
C ASP A 34 -17.50 3.01 60.06
N ARG A 35 -16.61 3.89 59.59
CA ARG A 35 -16.92 4.95 58.61
C ARG A 35 -17.10 4.34 57.22
N THR A 36 -18.16 3.57 57.06
CA THR A 36 -18.55 2.94 55.80
C THR A 36 -19.50 3.84 55.00
N PHE A 37 -19.29 3.95 53.68
CA PHE A 37 -20.19 4.65 52.78
C PHE A 37 -20.36 3.90 51.45
N ALA A 38 -21.42 4.22 50.72
CA ALA A 38 -21.69 3.67 49.40
C ALA A 38 -21.03 4.51 48.30
N LEU A 39 -20.21 3.89 47.46
CA LEU A 39 -19.80 4.42 46.16
C LEU A 39 -20.77 3.93 45.10
N THR A 40 -21.36 4.84 44.34
CA THR A 40 -22.07 4.49 43.12
C THR A 40 -21.15 4.69 41.91
N ALA A 41 -20.88 3.62 41.17
CA ALA A 41 -20.06 3.68 39.97
C ALA A 41 -20.89 3.48 38.70
N PHE A 42 -20.54 4.24 37.67
CA PHE A 42 -21.12 4.18 36.35
C PHE A 42 -20.07 3.72 35.35
N MET A 43 -20.44 2.76 34.49
CA MET A 43 -19.65 2.43 33.30
C MET A 43 -19.50 3.65 32.40
N PRO A 44 -18.45 3.75 31.58
CA PRO A 44 -18.26 4.85 30.64
C PRO A 44 -19.51 5.07 29.76
N ASP A 45 -19.88 6.33 29.51
CA ASP A 45 -20.91 6.69 28.54
C ASP A 45 -20.29 6.63 27.13
N ASP A 46 -20.63 5.59 26.36
CA ASP A 46 -19.91 5.29 25.11
C ASP A 46 -20.22 6.26 23.95
N GLY A 47 -21.13 7.24 24.15
CA GLY A 47 -21.55 8.22 23.14
C GLY A 47 -22.24 7.64 21.89
N SER A 48 -22.21 6.32 21.71
CA SER A 48 -22.90 5.56 20.67
C SER A 48 -22.81 4.07 21.02
N GLY A 49 -23.95 3.43 21.30
CA GLY A 49 -24.05 1.97 21.36
C GLY A 49 -23.46 1.35 22.63
N GLN A 50 -24.36 1.19 23.60
CA GLN A 50 -24.21 0.60 24.93
C GLN A 50 -23.09 -0.45 25.09
N THR A 51 -22.55 -0.50 26.32
CA THR A 51 -21.62 -1.50 26.87
C THR A 51 -22.26 -2.72 27.75
N ARG A 52 -21.94 -4.08 27.64
CA ARG A 52 -22.25 -5.49 28.22
C ARG A 52 -21.00 -6.38 28.35
N ILE A 53 -20.83 -7.05 29.47
CA ILE A 53 -20.25 -8.39 29.54
C ILE A 53 -21.39 -9.33 29.99
N ALA A 54 -21.71 -10.51 29.44
CA ALA A 54 -21.13 -11.40 28.42
C ALA A 54 -20.83 -10.81 27.04
N LEU A 55 -19.66 -11.15 26.52
CA LEU A 55 -19.18 -10.77 25.20
C LEU A 55 -19.99 -11.44 24.09
N THR A 56 -21.07 -10.77 23.70
CA THR A 56 -21.86 -11.09 22.52
C THR A 56 -21.64 -9.98 21.51
N GLN A 57 -21.11 -10.33 20.34
CA GLN A 57 -20.88 -9.38 19.25
C GLN A 57 -22.24 -8.90 18.70
N ASP A 58 -22.51 -7.60 18.76
CA ASP A 58 -23.61 -6.95 18.04
C ASP A 58 -23.00 -6.10 16.94
N GLU A 59 -22.85 -6.71 15.76
CA GLU A 59 -22.09 -6.16 14.62
C GLU A 59 -20.64 -5.77 14.98
N LYS A 60 -20.36 -4.48 15.21
CA LYS A 60 -19.04 -3.94 15.57
C LYS A 60 -18.98 -3.33 16.97
N ASN A 61 -20.07 -3.39 17.72
CA ASN A 61 -20.11 -2.80 19.05
C ASN A 61 -19.67 -3.85 20.08
N ILE A 62 -18.65 -3.50 20.85
CA ILE A 62 -18.31 -4.26 22.05
C ILE A 62 -19.01 -3.59 23.20
N LYS A 63 -19.82 -4.40 23.87
CA LYS A 63 -20.55 -3.95 25.02
C LYS A 63 -19.54 -4.24 26.27
N LEU A 64 -19.44 -3.42 27.35
CA LEU A 64 -19.14 -3.63 28.83
C LEU A 64 -20.24 -3.35 29.94
N THR A 65 -20.51 -4.28 30.88
CA THR A 65 -21.39 -4.12 32.08
C THR A 65 -20.76 -4.71 33.33
N TRP A 66 -21.26 -4.33 34.51
CA TRP A 66 -20.95 -5.02 35.77
C TRP A 66 -21.58 -6.42 35.83
N GLU A 67 -20.85 -7.38 36.39
CA GLU A 67 -21.32 -8.74 36.69
C GLU A 67 -21.11 -9.10 38.17
N SER A 68 -21.94 -9.99 38.70
CA SER A 68 -21.80 -10.47 40.07
C SER A 68 -20.41 -11.06 40.30
N GLY A 69 -19.69 -10.53 41.30
CA GLY A 69 -18.33 -10.97 41.62
C GLY A 69 -17.23 -10.10 41.03
N ASP A 70 -17.56 -9.07 40.25
CA ASP A 70 -16.59 -8.03 39.88
C ASP A 70 -16.01 -7.34 41.13
N GLN A 71 -14.72 -7.03 41.05
CA GLN A 71 -13.97 -6.39 42.12
C GLN A 71 -13.29 -5.12 41.60
N LEU A 72 -13.24 -4.11 42.47
CA LEU A 72 -12.48 -2.89 42.28
C LEU A 72 -11.33 -2.83 43.27
N GLN A 73 -10.18 -2.36 42.80
CA GLN A 73 -9.09 -1.94 43.66
C GLN A 73 -9.12 -0.42 43.78
N LEU A 74 -9.05 0.06 45.02
CA LEU A 74 -9.17 1.46 45.38
C LEU A 74 -7.87 1.95 46.02
N CYS A 75 -7.46 3.17 45.67
CA CYS A 75 -6.39 3.89 46.32
C CYS A 75 -6.95 5.14 47.00
N PHE A 76 -6.73 5.24 48.30
CA PHE A 76 -7.02 6.42 49.10
C PHE A 76 -5.74 7.22 49.27
N ILE A 77 -5.81 8.53 49.06
CA ILE A 77 -4.68 9.44 49.25
C ILE A 77 -5.08 10.59 50.17
N GLN A 78 -4.34 10.78 51.27
CA GLN A 78 -4.48 11.94 52.16
C GLN A 78 -3.09 12.45 52.55
N GLY A 79 -2.68 13.57 51.95
CA GLY A 79 -1.29 14.05 52.04
C GLY A 79 -0.34 13.04 51.41
N GLU A 80 0.68 12.60 52.16
CA GLU A 80 1.64 11.57 51.71
C GLU A 80 1.14 10.13 51.96
N MET A 81 0.05 9.94 52.69
CA MET A 81 -0.47 8.60 53.01
C MET A 81 -1.22 8.03 51.81
N LYS A 82 -0.91 6.78 51.47
CA LYS A 82 -1.59 6.00 50.43
C LYS A 82 -2.04 4.65 50.99
N GLU A 83 -3.33 4.32 50.86
CA GLU A 83 -3.91 3.08 51.37
C GLU A 83 -4.69 2.35 50.27
N LYS A 84 -4.60 1.02 50.24
CA LYS A 84 -5.24 0.16 49.24
C LYS A 84 -6.44 -0.58 49.84
N GLN A 85 -7.57 -0.60 49.14
CA GLN A 85 -8.74 -1.41 49.50
C GLN A 85 -9.25 -2.19 48.29
N ILE A 86 -9.73 -3.42 48.51
CA ILE A 86 -10.44 -4.20 47.49
C ILE A 86 -11.92 -4.29 47.91
N VAL A 87 -12.81 -3.97 46.98
CA VAL A 87 -14.27 -4.01 47.19
C VAL A 87 -14.94 -4.83 46.10
N THR A 88 -16.03 -5.51 46.46
CA THR A 88 -16.82 -6.33 45.54
C THR A 88 -18.12 -5.61 45.21
N VAL A 89 -18.53 -5.73 43.95
CA VAL A 89 -19.74 -5.09 43.42
C VAL A 89 -21.02 -5.53 44.13
N LYS A 90 -21.96 -4.59 44.29
CA LYS A 90 -23.32 -4.78 44.83
C LYS A 90 -24.34 -4.01 44.00
N ASN A 91 -25.63 -4.35 44.17
CA ASN A 91 -26.78 -3.61 43.64
C ASN A 91 -26.64 -3.18 42.17
N ILE A 92 -26.29 -4.13 41.30
CA ILE A 92 -26.15 -3.88 39.85
C ILE A 92 -27.51 -3.49 39.26
N SER A 93 -27.56 -2.40 38.51
CA SER A 93 -28.76 -1.93 37.83
C SER A 93 -29.21 -2.92 36.74
N PRO A 94 -30.49 -2.93 36.32
CA PRO A 94 -30.97 -3.86 35.30
C PRO A 94 -30.26 -3.76 33.94
N ASP A 95 -29.71 -2.59 33.60
CA ASP A 95 -28.90 -2.38 32.39
C ASP A 95 -27.41 -2.72 32.58
N GLY A 96 -27.00 -3.06 33.81
CA GLY A 96 -25.62 -3.37 34.19
C GLY A 96 -24.67 -2.17 34.18
N LYS A 97 -25.20 -0.95 34.04
CA LYS A 97 -24.41 0.29 33.88
C LYS A 97 -24.05 0.98 35.17
N ARG A 98 -24.84 0.76 36.20
CA ARG A 98 -24.66 1.33 37.53
C ARG A 98 -24.50 0.19 38.52
N ALA A 99 -23.55 0.33 39.43
CA ALA A 99 -23.43 -0.56 40.58
C ALA A 99 -22.98 0.20 41.82
N ASP A 100 -23.22 -0.39 42.98
CA ASP A 100 -22.84 0.18 44.27
C ASP A 100 -21.73 -0.66 44.91
N PHE A 101 -20.88 -0.01 45.71
CA PHE A 101 -19.78 -0.65 46.44
C PHE A 101 -19.75 -0.10 47.88
N ASP A 102 -19.55 -0.98 48.85
CA ASP A 102 -19.35 -0.56 50.25
C ASP A 102 -17.86 -0.29 50.47
N ILE A 103 -17.55 0.95 50.84
CA ILE A 103 -16.18 1.44 51.02
C ILE A 103 -15.97 1.81 52.47
N ASN A 104 -14.80 1.49 53.01
CA ASN A 104 -14.42 1.86 54.37
C ASN A 104 -13.33 2.91 54.29
N VAL A 105 -13.55 4.08 54.90
CA VAL A 105 -12.49 5.09 55.02
C VAL A 105 -11.38 4.50 55.92
N PRO A 106 -10.11 4.50 55.48
CA PRO A 106 -9.01 3.97 56.28
C PRO A 106 -8.95 4.59 57.68
N GLU A 107 -8.64 3.78 58.70
CA GLU A 107 -8.55 4.25 60.10
C GLU A 107 -7.51 5.35 60.28
N SER A 108 -6.47 5.34 59.46
CA SER A 108 -5.39 6.35 59.42
C SER A 108 -5.88 7.75 59.03
N PHE A 109 -7.10 7.90 58.47
CA PHE A 109 -7.58 9.14 57.86
C PHE A 109 -8.57 9.84 58.79
N THR A 110 -8.12 10.50 59.85
CA THR A 110 -8.99 10.90 60.97
C THR A 110 -9.75 12.21 60.82
N THR A 111 -9.26 13.18 60.03
CA THR A 111 -9.94 14.47 59.75
C THR A 111 -9.55 15.04 58.39
N GLY A 112 -10.42 15.84 57.76
CA GLY A 112 -10.11 16.58 56.52
C GLY A 112 -10.61 15.91 55.24
N THR A 113 -9.97 16.21 54.12
CA THR A 113 -10.31 15.65 52.80
C THR A 113 -9.35 14.56 52.36
N PHE A 114 -9.81 13.66 51.50
CA PHE A 114 -9.00 12.65 50.83
C PHE A 114 -9.39 12.51 49.35
N ASP A 115 -8.49 11.96 48.56
CA ASP A 115 -8.74 11.60 47.17
C ASP A 115 -8.94 10.08 47.06
N LEU A 116 -9.83 9.67 46.17
CA LEU A 116 -10.15 8.28 45.89
C LEU A 116 -9.97 8.01 44.40
N TYR A 117 -9.15 7.02 44.11
CA TYR A 117 -8.91 6.50 42.77
C TYR A 117 -9.35 5.05 42.74
N GLY A 118 -9.85 4.58 41.60
CA GLY A 118 -10.21 3.19 41.44
C GLY A 118 -9.83 2.62 40.09
N VAL A 119 -9.54 1.32 40.10
CA VAL A 119 -9.13 0.54 38.93
C VAL A 119 -9.99 -0.72 38.84
N TYR A 120 -10.47 -0.97 37.63
CA TYR A 120 -10.98 -2.26 37.19
C TYR A 120 -10.02 -2.88 36.17
N GLY A 121 -9.83 -4.19 36.22
CA GLY A 121 -9.03 -4.95 35.25
C GLY A 121 -7.52 -4.86 35.46
N GLY A 122 -6.78 -5.47 34.53
CA GLY A 122 -5.32 -5.58 34.57
C GLY A 122 -4.82 -6.39 35.76
N GLN A 123 -3.61 -6.07 36.22
CA GLN A 123 -3.08 -6.61 37.47
C GLN A 123 -3.55 -5.81 38.71
N GLY A 124 -4.37 -4.78 38.50
CA GLY A 124 -4.85 -3.89 39.55
C GLY A 124 -3.84 -2.81 39.94
N LEU A 125 -3.76 -2.49 41.23
CA LEU A 125 -2.87 -1.48 41.78
C LEU A 125 -1.53 -2.08 42.21
N ASP A 126 -0.44 -1.37 41.92
CA ASP A 126 0.90 -1.72 42.37
C ASP A 126 0.95 -1.85 43.90
N GLU A 127 1.58 -2.92 44.40
CA GLU A 127 1.61 -3.22 45.84
C GLU A 127 2.51 -2.27 46.63
N THR A 128 3.47 -1.61 45.98
CA THR A 128 4.41 -0.68 46.62
C THR A 128 3.92 0.77 46.54
N ASP A 129 3.27 1.14 45.43
CA ASP A 129 2.63 2.43 45.28
C ASP A 129 1.21 2.28 44.68
N PRO A 130 0.16 2.26 45.53
CA PRO A 130 -1.20 2.01 45.05
C PRO A 130 -1.77 3.17 44.22
N SER A 131 -1.06 4.30 44.04
CA SER A 131 -1.46 5.33 43.06
C SER A 131 -1.16 4.94 41.60
N ILE A 132 -0.52 3.79 41.40
CA ILE A 132 -0.11 3.28 40.08
C ILE A 132 -0.92 2.03 39.71
N ALA A 133 -1.56 2.06 38.54
CA ALA A 133 -2.25 0.91 37.95
C ALA A 133 -1.30 0.12 37.02
N VAL A 134 -1.39 -1.21 37.07
CA VAL A 134 -0.50 -2.13 36.35
C VAL A 134 -1.27 -2.86 35.25
N LEU A 135 -0.75 -2.83 34.03
CA LEU A 135 -1.38 -3.45 32.86
C LEU A 135 -1.40 -5.00 32.93
N PRO A 136 -2.20 -5.68 32.09
CA PRO A 136 -2.24 -7.13 32.00
C PRO A 136 -0.87 -7.74 31.63
N ALA A 137 -0.44 -8.83 32.29
CA ALA A 137 0.84 -9.49 31.99
C ALA A 137 0.82 -10.24 30.63
N LYS A 138 1.99 -10.27 29.96
CA LYS A 138 2.23 -11.03 28.71
C LYS A 138 1.87 -12.52 28.82
N SER A 139 2.24 -13.16 29.93
CA SER A 139 2.18 -14.62 30.12
C SER A 139 0.78 -15.24 30.14
N TRP A 140 -0.28 -14.43 30.10
CA TRP A 140 -1.66 -14.91 30.17
C TRP A 140 -2.36 -14.92 28.82
N GLN A 141 -1.76 -14.36 27.76
CA GLN A 141 -2.42 -14.13 26.47
C GLN A 141 -2.59 -15.38 25.58
N THR A 142 -2.50 -16.61 26.08
CA THR A 142 -2.57 -17.85 25.26
C THR A 142 -3.94 -18.12 24.61
N TYR A 143 -4.92 -17.24 24.79
CA TYR A 143 -6.24 -17.36 24.17
C TYR A 143 -6.80 -15.98 23.83
N THR A 144 -6.60 -15.49 22.60
CA THR A 144 -7.16 -14.21 22.12
C THR A 144 -8.58 -14.30 21.59
N GLY A 145 -9.34 -15.33 21.97
CA GLY A 145 -10.79 -15.21 21.86
C GLY A 145 -11.28 -14.03 22.70
N LEU A 146 -12.37 -13.38 22.32
CA LEU A 146 -12.95 -12.28 23.11
C LEU A 146 -13.18 -12.74 24.56
N GLU A 147 -13.69 -13.96 24.77
CA GLU A 147 -13.85 -14.60 26.10
C GLU A 147 -12.54 -14.67 26.90
N GLY A 148 -11.41 -14.88 26.22
CA GLY A 148 -10.07 -14.83 26.82
C GLY A 148 -9.76 -13.45 27.37
N VAL A 149 -10.02 -12.40 26.59
CA VAL A 149 -9.84 -11.00 27.01
C VAL A 149 -10.68 -10.68 28.26
N GLN A 150 -11.92 -11.17 28.31
CA GLN A 150 -12.78 -11.01 29.50
C GLN A 150 -12.26 -11.80 30.71
N SER A 151 -11.97 -13.09 30.55
CA SER A 151 -11.57 -13.95 31.68
C SER A 151 -10.29 -13.47 32.37
N ARG A 152 -9.38 -12.86 31.61
CA ARG A 152 -8.16 -12.22 32.14
C ARG A 152 -8.35 -10.81 32.67
N LYS A 153 -9.53 -10.23 32.45
CA LYS A 153 -9.86 -8.83 32.77
C LYS A 153 -8.88 -7.86 32.12
N ASP A 154 -8.53 -8.11 30.86
CA ASP A 154 -7.55 -7.30 30.12
C ASP A 154 -8.02 -5.84 29.95
N VAL A 155 -9.33 -5.63 29.81
CA VAL A 155 -9.90 -4.29 29.63
C VAL A 155 -9.83 -3.52 30.94
N MET A 156 -8.96 -2.52 30.98
CA MET A 156 -8.81 -1.65 32.14
C MET A 156 -9.65 -0.38 32.06
N MET A 157 -10.17 0.02 33.21
CA MET A 157 -10.88 1.27 33.39
C MET A 157 -10.50 1.91 34.72
N THR A 158 -10.51 3.24 34.76
CA THR A 158 -10.15 4.01 35.96
C THR A 158 -11.18 5.07 36.29
N PHE A 159 -11.19 5.54 37.54
CA PHE A 159 -11.87 6.78 37.92
C PHE A 159 -11.03 7.57 38.92
N LYS A 160 -11.39 8.84 39.06
CA LYS A 160 -10.81 9.79 40.00
C LYS A 160 -11.91 10.61 40.68
N ALA A 161 -11.85 10.70 42.01
CA ALA A 161 -12.71 11.55 42.83
C ALA A 161 -11.83 12.25 43.88
N THR A 162 -11.78 13.58 43.86
CA THR A 162 -10.87 14.34 44.72
C THR A 162 -11.63 15.16 45.76
N GLY A 163 -10.97 15.47 46.88
CA GLY A 163 -11.51 16.36 47.91
C GLY A 163 -12.70 15.79 48.69
N LEU A 164 -12.82 14.48 48.84
CA LEU A 164 -13.90 13.82 49.57
C LEU A 164 -13.77 14.06 51.07
N ASN A 165 -14.88 14.39 51.74
CA ASN A 165 -14.88 14.64 53.19
C ASN A 165 -14.87 13.31 53.97
N ALA A 166 -13.87 13.12 54.85
CA ALA A 166 -13.71 11.91 55.66
C ALA A 166 -14.83 11.68 56.70
N ASP A 167 -15.59 12.72 57.06
CA ASP A 167 -16.63 12.65 58.11
C ASP A 167 -18.03 12.34 57.56
N ALA A 168 -18.26 12.58 56.25
CA ALA A 168 -19.53 12.30 55.57
C ALA A 168 -19.33 12.00 54.07
N PRO A 169 -18.58 10.93 53.72
CA PRO A 169 -18.28 10.62 52.33
C PRO A 169 -19.54 10.17 51.58
N SER A 170 -19.80 10.79 50.43
CA SER A 170 -20.77 10.35 49.41
C SER A 170 -20.15 10.63 48.05
N VAL A 171 -20.13 9.63 47.19
CA VAL A 171 -19.40 9.74 45.92
C VAL A 171 -20.07 8.91 44.83
N SER A 172 -20.17 9.54 43.66
CA SER A 172 -20.61 8.94 42.42
C SER A 172 -19.54 9.16 41.37
N VAL A 173 -19.12 8.12 40.65
CA VAL A 173 -18.01 8.20 39.69
C VAL A 173 -18.36 7.60 38.35
N ASN A 174 -17.82 8.21 37.29
CA ASN A 174 -17.83 7.63 35.95
C ASN A 174 -16.46 7.02 35.68
N PHE A 175 -16.46 5.76 35.26
CA PHE A 175 -15.25 5.14 34.77
C PHE A 175 -14.85 5.70 33.40
N GLN A 176 -13.55 5.62 33.12
CA GLN A 176 -12.97 5.97 31.84
C GLN A 176 -12.12 4.81 31.33
N HIS A 177 -12.12 4.61 30.01
CA HIS A 177 -11.24 3.66 29.37
C HIS A 177 -9.83 4.21 29.24
N ILE A 178 -8.84 3.41 29.63
CA ILE A 178 -7.42 3.74 29.39
C ILE A 178 -6.87 3.07 28.12
N GLY A 179 -7.65 2.21 27.46
CA GLY A 179 -7.25 1.54 26.22
C GLY A 179 -8.42 1.08 25.36
N SER A 180 -8.13 0.37 24.28
CA SER A 180 -9.10 -0.04 23.26
C SER A 180 -8.91 -1.51 22.86
N LEU A 181 -9.98 -2.10 22.34
CA LEU A 181 -9.97 -3.46 21.79
C LEU A 181 -9.57 -3.44 20.31
N PHE A 182 -8.84 -4.46 19.92
CA PHE A 182 -8.40 -4.70 18.55
C PHE A 182 -8.79 -6.12 18.17
N CYS A 183 -9.37 -6.27 16.98
CA CYS A 183 -9.81 -7.54 16.42
C CYS A 183 -9.22 -7.70 15.03
N VAL A 184 -8.46 -8.77 14.82
CA VAL A 184 -8.13 -9.23 13.46
C VAL A 184 -9.10 -10.35 13.10
N LYS A 185 -9.92 -10.12 12.08
CA LYS A 185 -10.77 -11.14 11.46
C LYS A 185 -10.03 -11.70 10.25
N LEU A 186 -9.57 -12.94 10.38
CA LEU A 186 -8.84 -13.64 9.34
C LEU A 186 -9.76 -14.67 8.71
N LYS A 187 -9.81 -14.72 7.38
CA LYS A 187 -10.55 -15.73 6.61
C LYS A 187 -9.61 -16.55 5.74
N ASN A 188 -9.70 -17.87 5.82
CA ASN A 188 -9.03 -18.74 4.85
C ASN A 188 -9.96 -18.91 3.64
N VAL A 189 -9.54 -18.49 2.44
CA VAL A 189 -10.27 -18.70 1.18
C VAL A 189 -9.56 -19.68 0.24
N SER A 190 -8.43 -20.23 0.68
CA SER A 190 -7.70 -21.28 -0.04
C SER A 190 -8.47 -22.61 -0.02
N PHE A 191 -8.14 -23.50 -0.95
CA PHE A 191 -8.78 -24.83 -1.05
C PHE A 191 -8.34 -25.83 0.06
N GLY A 192 -7.36 -25.48 0.90
CA GLY A 192 -6.83 -26.36 1.96
C GLY A 192 -6.94 -25.75 3.36
N THR A 193 -6.70 -26.56 4.39
CA THR A 193 -6.62 -26.07 5.77
C THR A 193 -5.33 -25.27 5.96
N TRP A 194 -5.42 -24.15 6.67
CA TRP A 194 -4.26 -23.39 7.10
C TRP A 194 -3.95 -23.70 8.56
N ASP A 195 -2.97 -24.59 8.76
CA ASP A 195 -2.70 -25.20 10.05
C ASP A 195 -1.71 -24.40 10.91
N GLY A 196 -1.84 -24.59 12.22
CA GLY A 196 -0.82 -24.24 13.19
C GLY A 196 -0.72 -22.75 13.50
N ILE A 197 -1.77 -21.94 13.30
CA ILE A 197 -1.73 -20.51 13.59
C ILE A 197 -1.69 -20.32 15.12
N THR A 198 -0.55 -19.88 15.64
CA THR A 198 -0.37 -19.59 17.07
C THR A 198 -0.40 -18.11 17.37
N ARG A 199 -0.11 -17.24 16.39
CA ARG A 199 -0.03 -15.80 16.64
C ARG A 199 -0.26 -14.97 15.39
N LEU A 200 -0.98 -13.87 15.56
CA LEU A 200 -0.99 -12.75 14.61
C LEU A 200 -0.21 -11.58 15.18
N GLN A 201 0.42 -10.81 14.30
CA GLN A 201 1.14 -9.61 14.67
C GLN A 201 0.82 -8.47 13.68
N LEU A 202 0.40 -7.32 14.21
CA LEU A 202 0.37 -6.08 13.45
C LEU A 202 1.69 -5.36 13.67
N THR A 203 2.44 -5.10 12.61
CA THR A 203 3.78 -4.50 12.66
C THR A 203 3.81 -3.18 11.89
N ALA A 204 4.57 -2.22 12.40
CA ALA A 204 4.88 -0.96 11.73
C ALA A 204 6.41 -0.77 11.60
N SER A 205 6.84 0.09 10.68
CA SER A 205 8.25 0.51 10.55
C SER A 205 8.70 1.44 11.68
N ILE A 206 7.75 2.07 12.39
CA ILE A 206 7.99 2.97 13.51
C ILE A 206 7.25 2.49 14.77
N GLY A 207 7.87 2.66 15.93
CA GLY A 207 7.24 2.44 17.25
C GLY A 207 6.46 3.65 17.74
N GLY A 208 6.05 3.65 19.01
CA GLY A 208 5.57 4.87 19.66
C GLY A 208 4.05 5.11 19.61
N TRP A 209 3.24 4.15 19.18
CA TRP A 209 1.81 4.38 18.88
C TRP A 209 0.82 3.61 19.77
N ALA A 210 1.27 2.57 20.48
CA ALA A 210 0.51 1.86 21.50
C ALA A 210 1.41 1.37 22.62
N TYR A 211 0.97 1.54 23.87
CA TYR A 211 1.61 0.92 25.01
C TYR A 211 1.41 -0.57 24.95
N ASN A 212 2.46 -1.32 25.27
CA ASN A 212 2.44 -2.76 25.25
C ASN A 212 3.07 -3.33 26.53
N ASN A 213 3.12 -4.65 26.63
CA ASN A 213 3.76 -5.34 27.76
C ASN A 213 4.72 -6.41 27.23
N ASP A 214 5.41 -6.12 26.12
CA ASP A 214 6.31 -7.08 25.47
C ASP A 214 7.69 -7.01 26.12
N GLY A 215 7.90 -7.80 27.17
CA GLY A 215 9.17 -7.87 27.93
C GLY A 215 8.96 -8.13 29.42
N ASP A 216 10.03 -7.99 30.22
CA ASP A 216 9.99 -8.10 31.68
C ASP A 216 9.37 -6.87 32.37
N GLU A 217 9.27 -5.75 31.65
CA GLU A 217 8.68 -4.50 32.14
C GLU A 217 7.22 -4.35 31.64
N VAL A 218 6.30 -4.15 32.58
CA VAL A 218 4.87 -3.94 32.30
C VAL A 218 4.58 -2.44 32.31
N ALA A 219 3.85 -1.93 31.31
CA ALA A 219 3.46 -0.52 31.32
C ALA A 219 2.58 -0.20 32.54
N LYS A 220 2.79 0.99 33.10
CA LYS A 220 2.13 1.43 34.33
C LYS A 220 1.47 2.79 34.11
N TYR A 221 0.30 2.97 34.72
CA TYR A 221 -0.52 4.17 34.58
C TYR A 221 -0.66 4.89 35.91
N ASP A 222 -0.29 6.16 35.96
CA ASP A 222 -0.42 7.02 37.13
C ASP A 222 -1.85 7.56 37.22
N LEU A 223 -2.55 7.19 38.29
CA LEU A 223 -3.95 7.56 38.50
C LEU A 223 -4.13 9.04 38.87
N GLN A 224 -3.11 9.67 39.47
CA GLN A 224 -3.15 11.07 39.86
C GLN A 224 -2.90 11.97 38.64
N ALA A 225 -1.87 11.63 37.85
CA ALA A 225 -1.49 12.34 36.64
C ALA A 225 -2.37 12.02 35.42
N GLU A 226 -3.13 10.92 35.47
CA GLU A 226 -3.98 10.43 34.38
C GLU A 226 -3.17 10.15 33.10
N SER A 227 -1.95 9.62 33.28
CA SER A 227 -1.01 9.35 32.20
C SER A 227 -0.16 8.11 32.47
N PHE A 228 0.36 7.48 31.41
CA PHE A 228 1.34 6.42 31.52
C PHE A 228 2.69 6.96 32.03
N LEU A 229 3.39 6.16 32.84
CA LEU A 229 4.68 6.53 33.39
C LEU A 229 5.74 6.70 32.29
N THR A 230 6.66 7.65 32.48
CA THR A 230 7.78 7.86 31.56
C THR A 230 8.64 6.59 31.49
N GLY A 231 8.99 6.17 30.27
CA GLY A 231 9.73 4.93 30.02
C GLY A 231 8.85 3.69 29.91
N SER A 232 7.52 3.81 30.04
CA SER A 232 6.61 2.70 29.74
C SER A 232 6.88 2.17 28.32
N PRO A 233 6.89 0.85 28.11
CA PRO A 233 7.20 0.26 26.81
C PRO A 233 6.15 0.64 25.76
N VAL A 234 6.65 1.09 24.60
CA VAL A 234 5.86 1.46 23.43
C VAL A 234 6.58 0.90 22.19
N ASN A 235 6.07 -0.20 21.66
CA ASN A 235 6.74 -0.92 20.57
C ASN A 235 6.11 -0.62 19.20
N ALA A 236 6.71 -1.21 18.16
CA ALA A 236 6.22 -1.13 16.78
C ALA A 236 5.24 -2.26 16.42
N THR A 237 4.73 -2.99 17.42
CA THR A 237 3.95 -4.22 17.20
C THR A 237 2.78 -4.37 18.17
N LEU A 238 1.68 -4.96 17.70
CA LEU A 238 0.65 -5.57 18.54
C LEU A 238 0.63 -7.08 18.33
N LEU A 239 0.57 -7.83 19.41
CA LEU A 239 0.52 -9.28 19.40
C LEU A 239 -0.91 -9.77 19.67
N PHE A 240 -1.29 -10.82 18.96
CA PHE A 240 -2.52 -11.57 19.16
C PHE A 240 -2.16 -13.05 19.27
N GLU A 241 -1.82 -13.47 20.48
CA GLU A 241 -1.42 -14.84 20.82
C GLU A 241 -2.62 -15.80 20.92
N ASN A 242 -2.48 -17.00 20.39
CA ASN A 242 -3.52 -18.02 20.44
C ASN A 242 -2.91 -19.38 20.68
N ASN A 243 -3.70 -20.29 21.24
CA ASN A 243 -3.39 -21.70 21.11
C ASN A 243 -3.39 -22.06 19.62
N SER A 244 -2.59 -23.04 19.23
CA SER A 244 -2.52 -23.54 17.85
C SER A 244 -3.92 -23.69 17.26
N LYS A 245 -4.20 -22.95 16.19
CA LYS A 245 -5.49 -22.89 15.54
C LYS A 245 -5.34 -23.21 14.07
N ASP A 246 -6.12 -24.19 13.63
CA ASP A 246 -6.23 -24.55 12.23
C ASP A 246 -7.47 -23.86 11.64
N MET A 247 -7.39 -23.46 10.38
CA MET A 247 -8.47 -22.77 9.68
C MET A 247 -8.88 -23.51 8.41
N GLU A 248 -10.09 -24.05 8.40
CA GLU A 248 -10.67 -24.71 7.24
C GLU A 248 -11.02 -23.72 6.10
N MET A 249 -11.27 -24.24 4.90
CA MET A 249 -11.72 -23.42 3.78
C MET A 249 -13.00 -22.64 4.15
N ASN A 250 -12.98 -21.34 3.86
CA ASN A 250 -14.01 -20.35 4.20
C ASN A 250 -14.24 -20.09 5.70
N GLU A 251 -13.44 -20.67 6.61
CA GLU A 251 -13.51 -20.36 8.03
C GLU A 251 -13.04 -18.92 8.29
N ILE A 252 -13.77 -18.22 9.17
CA ILE A 252 -13.41 -16.90 9.69
C ILE A 252 -13.11 -17.06 11.18
N ASN A 253 -11.93 -16.60 11.61
CA ASN A 253 -11.56 -16.56 13.01
C ASN A 253 -11.25 -15.14 13.47
N GLU A 254 -11.50 -14.88 14.74
CA GLU A 254 -11.27 -13.58 15.37
C GLU A 254 -10.19 -13.67 16.43
N PHE A 255 -9.25 -12.73 16.35
CA PHE A 255 -8.14 -12.61 17.28
C PHE A 255 -8.25 -11.25 17.96
N TRP A 256 -8.54 -11.28 19.26
CA TRP A 256 -8.84 -10.13 20.10
C TRP A 256 -7.72 -9.84 21.09
N ALA A 257 -7.32 -8.58 21.14
CA ALA A 257 -6.40 -8.08 22.16
C ALA A 257 -6.80 -6.68 22.60
N TRP A 258 -6.37 -6.28 23.80
CA TRP A 258 -6.59 -4.94 24.34
C TRP A 258 -5.26 -4.21 24.48
N TYR A 259 -5.19 -2.99 23.96
CA TYR A 259 -3.99 -2.15 24.03
C TYR A 259 -4.34 -0.69 24.29
N PRO A 260 -3.57 0.03 25.13
CA PRO A 260 -3.69 1.48 25.25
C PRO A 260 -3.04 2.21 24.06
N PRO A 261 -3.79 3.01 23.28
CA PRO A 261 -3.18 3.88 22.29
C PRO A 261 -2.41 5.03 22.97
N VAL A 262 -1.32 5.48 22.36
CA VAL A 262 -0.63 6.69 22.81
C VAL A 262 -1.46 7.91 22.43
N SER A 263 -1.78 8.76 23.42
CA SER A 263 -2.62 9.94 23.21
C SER A 263 -2.01 10.91 22.20
N GLY A 264 -2.83 11.41 21.27
CA GLY A 264 -2.41 12.37 20.23
C GLY A 264 -1.57 11.77 19.10
N VAL A 265 -1.25 10.47 19.13
CA VAL A 265 -0.43 9.82 18.10
C VAL A 265 -1.32 9.12 17.07
N ASN A 266 -1.11 9.46 15.80
CA ASN A 266 -1.70 8.74 14.69
C ASN A 266 -1.04 7.38 14.55
N TRP A 267 -1.84 6.34 14.37
CA TRP A 267 -1.29 5.02 14.11
C TRP A 267 -0.65 4.97 12.72
N PRO A 268 0.54 4.34 12.61
CA PRO A 268 1.26 4.25 11.35
C PRO A 268 0.57 3.31 10.37
N GLU A 269 1.15 3.20 9.19
CA GLU A 269 0.85 2.10 8.29
C GLU A 269 1.22 0.76 8.94
N LEU A 270 0.36 -0.25 8.76
CA LEU A 270 0.50 -1.57 9.39
C LEU A 270 0.58 -2.69 8.37
N ILE A 271 1.42 -3.67 8.68
CA ILE A 271 1.55 -4.96 8.00
C ILE A 271 0.99 -6.04 8.93
N LEU A 272 0.32 -7.06 8.39
CA LEU A 272 -0.11 -8.23 9.14
C LEU A 272 0.87 -9.38 8.92
N GLU A 273 1.30 -9.99 10.01
CA GLU A 273 2.14 -11.19 10.00
C GLU A 273 1.43 -12.33 10.76
N VAL A 274 1.65 -13.56 10.28
CA VAL A 274 1.06 -14.78 10.85
C VAL A 274 2.19 -15.72 11.22
N TYR A 275 2.11 -16.35 12.39
CA TYR A 275 3.13 -17.23 12.94
C TYR A 275 2.54 -18.56 13.41
N ASN A 276 3.37 -19.62 13.32
CA ASN A 276 3.08 -20.95 13.85
C ASN A 276 3.85 -21.33 15.13
N SER A 277 4.71 -20.44 15.57
CA SER A 277 5.49 -20.51 16.81
C SER A 277 6.06 -19.12 17.09
N GLU A 278 6.69 -18.93 18.26
CA GLU A 278 7.21 -17.61 18.66
C GLU A 278 8.16 -16.98 17.63
N SER A 279 8.91 -17.78 16.85
CA SER A 279 9.79 -17.33 15.78
C SER A 279 9.39 -17.81 14.38
N GLY A 280 8.39 -18.69 14.25
CA GLY A 280 8.04 -19.32 12.98
C GLY A 280 7.02 -18.52 12.18
N LYS A 281 7.47 -17.46 11.49
CA LYS A 281 6.62 -16.67 10.58
C LYS A 281 6.21 -17.52 9.38
N ILE A 282 4.91 -17.61 9.10
CA ILE A 282 4.35 -18.39 7.99
C ILE A 282 3.70 -17.54 6.90
N ALA A 283 3.33 -16.29 7.18
CA ALA A 283 2.86 -15.35 6.17
C ALA A 283 3.11 -13.89 6.57
N THR A 284 3.16 -13.02 5.57
CA THR A 284 3.22 -11.57 5.69
C THR A 284 2.28 -10.98 4.65
N SER A 285 1.53 -9.93 5.01
CA SER A 285 0.58 -9.33 4.08
C SER A 285 1.30 -8.67 2.90
N VAL A 286 0.79 -8.88 1.69
CA VAL A 286 1.35 -8.27 0.47
C VAL A 286 0.89 -6.83 0.27
N ASN A 287 -0.16 -6.41 0.98
CA ASN A 287 -0.63 -5.04 1.07
C ASN A 287 -0.62 -4.54 2.53
N ASN A 288 -0.73 -3.22 2.68
CA ASN A 288 -0.65 -2.57 3.99
C ASN A 288 -1.99 -1.94 4.37
N LYS A 289 -2.23 -1.80 5.67
CA LYS A 289 -3.30 -0.96 6.19
C LYS A 289 -2.77 0.45 6.37
N ALA A 290 -3.25 1.38 5.56
CA ALA A 290 -2.79 2.77 5.55
C ALA A 290 -2.82 3.44 6.94
N ALA A 291 -1.88 4.36 7.14
CA ALA A 291 -1.79 5.17 8.36
C ALA A 291 -3.09 5.92 8.64
N ARG A 292 -3.39 6.11 9.93
CA ARG A 292 -4.56 6.87 10.33
C ARG A 292 -4.30 8.36 10.20
N VAL A 293 -5.33 9.08 9.75
CA VAL A 293 -5.35 10.55 9.74
C VAL A 293 -5.83 11.15 11.06
N THR A 294 -6.41 10.34 11.94
CA THR A 294 -6.88 10.73 13.28
C THR A 294 -6.37 9.77 14.35
N PRO A 295 -6.01 10.28 15.56
CA PRO A 295 -5.51 9.44 16.64
C PRO A 295 -6.52 8.37 17.04
N THR A 296 -6.00 7.22 17.44
CA THR A 296 -6.80 6.11 17.97
C THR A 296 -7.32 6.49 19.35
N ALA A 297 -8.64 6.50 19.52
CA ALA A 297 -9.29 6.82 20.80
C ALA A 297 -9.32 5.61 21.73
N THR A 298 -9.34 5.84 23.05
CA THR A 298 -9.62 4.82 24.05
C THR A 298 -11.11 4.44 24.05
N GLY A 299 -11.46 3.27 24.59
CA GLY A 299 -12.85 2.81 24.71
C GLY A 299 -13.53 2.45 23.40
N LYS A 300 -12.76 2.12 22.35
CA LYS A 300 -13.27 1.70 21.04
C LYS A 300 -12.85 0.27 20.71
N ALA A 301 -13.52 -0.33 19.74
CA ALA A 301 -13.13 -1.59 19.12
C ALA A 301 -12.72 -1.34 17.66
N TYR A 302 -11.50 -1.72 17.32
CA TYR A 302 -10.93 -1.57 15.99
C TYR A 302 -10.82 -2.92 15.29
N TYR A 303 -11.36 -3.00 14.08
CA TYR A 303 -11.43 -4.23 13.31
C TYR A 303 -10.52 -4.16 12.08
N PHE A 304 -9.68 -5.17 11.94
CA PHE A 304 -8.89 -5.44 10.75
C PHE A 304 -9.44 -6.70 10.09
N TYR A 305 -9.65 -6.65 8.79
CA TYR A 305 -10.13 -7.79 8.02
C TYR A 305 -9.01 -8.23 7.10
N ALA A 306 -8.80 -9.54 6.99
CA ALA A 306 -7.78 -10.12 6.14
C ALA A 306 -8.23 -11.46 5.57
N ILE A 307 -7.66 -11.81 4.41
CA ILE A 307 -7.83 -13.11 3.77
C ILE A 307 -6.48 -13.79 3.55
N TRP A 308 -6.51 -15.12 3.54
CA TRP A 308 -5.44 -15.97 3.00
C TRP A 308 -5.99 -16.81 1.85
N ASP A 309 -5.43 -16.63 0.66
CA ASP A 309 -5.87 -17.33 -0.56
C ASP A 309 -5.08 -18.60 -0.87
N GLY A 310 -4.10 -18.95 -0.02
CA GLY A 310 -3.20 -20.09 -0.22
C GLY A 310 -1.84 -19.67 -0.78
N SER A 311 -1.73 -18.43 -1.28
CA SER A 311 -0.50 -17.85 -1.81
C SER A 311 -0.13 -16.53 -1.13
N ALA A 312 -1.13 -15.70 -0.82
CA ALA A 312 -0.93 -14.36 -0.30
C ALA A 312 -1.89 -14.07 0.86
N LEU A 313 -1.35 -13.39 1.87
CA LEU A 313 -2.12 -12.77 2.94
C LEU A 313 -2.43 -11.33 2.52
N LYS A 314 -3.69 -10.91 2.61
CA LYS A 314 -4.13 -9.57 2.19
C LYS A 314 -5.05 -8.95 3.23
N PHE A 315 -4.81 -7.70 3.60
CA PHE A 315 -5.84 -6.87 4.23
C PHE A 315 -7.00 -6.65 3.26
N THR A 316 -8.21 -6.61 3.81
CA THR A 316 -9.47 -6.44 3.10
C THR A 316 -10.37 -5.45 3.84
N ASP A 317 -11.54 -5.17 3.27
CA ASP A 317 -12.63 -4.56 4.00
C ASP A 317 -13.49 -5.62 4.73
N ASN A 318 -14.60 -5.21 5.34
CA ASN A 318 -15.49 -6.12 6.05
C ASN A 318 -16.24 -7.12 5.16
N THR A 319 -16.11 -7.02 3.83
CA THR A 319 -16.66 -7.98 2.87
C THR A 319 -15.68 -9.11 2.56
N PHE A 320 -14.44 -9.04 3.07
CA PHE A 320 -13.35 -9.94 2.71
C PHE A 320 -12.97 -9.88 1.22
N THR A 321 -13.23 -8.75 0.57
CA THR A 321 -12.75 -8.45 -0.77
C THR A 321 -11.41 -7.70 -0.65
N PRO A 322 -10.33 -8.20 -1.27
CA PRO A 322 -9.07 -7.45 -1.29
C PRO A 322 -9.25 -6.14 -2.06
N PRO A 323 -8.54 -5.06 -1.68
CA PRO A 323 -8.46 -3.90 -2.53
C PRO A 323 -7.84 -4.31 -3.89
N PRO A 324 -8.22 -3.65 -5.00
CA PRO A 324 -7.60 -3.91 -6.28
C PRO A 324 -6.07 -3.75 -6.18
N SER A 325 -5.33 -4.58 -6.90
CA SER A 325 -3.91 -4.34 -7.17
C SER A 325 -3.73 -3.70 -8.54
N ILE A 326 -2.50 -3.28 -8.87
CA ILE A 326 -2.21 -2.60 -10.14
C ILE A 326 -2.57 -3.44 -11.38
N ASP A 327 -2.53 -4.76 -11.27
CA ASP A 327 -2.91 -5.73 -12.30
C ASP A 327 -4.44 -5.96 -12.42
N ASP A 328 -5.21 -5.51 -11.43
CA ASP A 328 -6.68 -5.45 -11.53
C ASP A 328 -7.17 -4.20 -12.27
N LEU A 329 -6.27 -3.24 -12.55
CA LEU A 329 -6.62 -1.98 -13.18
C LEU A 329 -6.86 -2.13 -14.69
N ILE A 330 -7.99 -1.56 -15.13
CA ILE A 330 -8.43 -1.57 -16.51
C ILE A 330 -8.82 -0.15 -16.92
N THR A 331 -8.44 0.26 -18.13
CA THR A 331 -8.98 1.46 -18.80
C THR A 331 -9.28 1.13 -20.27
N THR A 332 -10.09 1.94 -20.96
CA THR A 332 -10.50 1.66 -22.35
C THR A 332 -9.67 2.47 -23.34
N GLY A 333 -9.01 1.79 -24.28
CA GLY A 333 -8.22 2.44 -25.31
C GLY A 333 -7.22 1.52 -26.01
N ASP A 334 -6.56 2.07 -27.02
CA ASP A 334 -5.48 1.44 -27.78
C ASP A 334 -4.14 1.97 -27.30
N LEU A 335 -3.39 1.12 -26.59
CA LEU A 335 -2.10 1.45 -26.01
C LEU A 335 -1.11 1.86 -27.10
N MET A 336 -0.45 3.01 -26.91
CA MET A 336 0.64 3.50 -27.76
C MET A 336 2.00 3.28 -27.11
N HIS A 337 2.13 3.57 -25.80
CA HIS A 337 3.35 3.35 -25.03
C HIS A 337 3.05 3.30 -23.53
N ALA A 338 3.97 2.72 -22.74
CA ALA A 338 3.92 2.74 -21.29
C ALA A 338 5.33 2.93 -20.73
N ALA A 339 5.45 3.59 -19.58
CA ALA A 339 6.70 3.76 -18.85
C ALA A 339 6.45 3.59 -17.34
N SER A 340 7.46 3.15 -16.60
CA SER A 340 7.39 2.99 -15.14
C SER A 340 7.91 4.23 -14.40
N GLY A 341 7.15 4.69 -13.40
CA GLY A 341 7.68 5.45 -12.28
C GLY A 341 8.04 4.52 -11.12
N SER A 342 8.41 5.08 -9.97
CA SER A 342 8.76 4.30 -8.77
C SER A 342 7.61 3.44 -8.23
N ASP A 343 6.38 3.96 -8.30
CA ASP A 343 5.18 3.41 -7.66
C ASP A 343 3.96 3.41 -8.59
N PHE A 344 4.15 3.67 -9.88
CA PHE A 344 3.07 3.73 -10.88
C PHE A 344 3.56 3.34 -12.29
N ILE A 345 2.61 3.01 -13.16
CA ILE A 345 2.81 2.81 -14.60
C ILE A 345 2.07 3.93 -15.32
N GLY A 346 2.81 4.80 -16.02
CA GLY A 346 2.23 5.79 -16.92
C GLY A 346 1.90 5.15 -18.27
N VAL A 347 0.71 5.40 -18.80
CA VAL A 347 0.30 4.90 -20.12
C VAL A 347 -0.12 6.05 -21.01
N VAL A 348 0.23 5.96 -22.30
CA VAL A 348 -0.31 6.83 -23.34
C VAL A 348 -1.06 6.00 -24.37
N TYR A 349 -2.26 6.45 -24.73
CA TYR A 349 -3.18 5.67 -25.55
C TYR A 349 -4.13 6.56 -26.37
N SER A 350 -4.89 5.94 -27.27
CA SER A 350 -5.97 6.61 -28.00
C SER A 350 -7.31 5.89 -27.83
N LYS A 351 -8.40 6.63 -27.95
CA LYS A 351 -9.77 6.10 -27.93
C LYS A 351 -10.37 5.96 -29.34
N GLY A 352 -9.57 6.16 -30.39
CA GLY A 352 -10.01 6.11 -31.78
C GLY A 352 -10.66 7.41 -32.28
N ASP A 353 -10.55 8.49 -31.51
CA ASP A 353 -11.06 9.83 -31.81
C ASP A 353 -9.98 10.79 -32.35
N GLY A 354 -8.77 10.27 -32.60
CA GLY A 354 -7.63 11.05 -33.09
C GLY A 354 -6.90 11.83 -32.00
N LYS A 355 -7.19 11.57 -30.72
CA LYS A 355 -6.53 12.20 -29.57
C LYS A 355 -5.58 11.23 -28.85
N VAL A 356 -4.65 11.83 -28.13
CA VAL A 356 -3.71 11.17 -27.22
C VAL A 356 -4.16 11.44 -25.79
N TYR A 357 -4.31 10.36 -25.03
CA TYR A 357 -4.66 10.37 -23.62
C TYR A 357 -3.49 9.86 -22.78
N TYR A 358 -3.41 10.35 -21.55
CA TYR A 358 -2.53 9.84 -20.51
C TYR A 358 -3.35 9.41 -19.28
N ASP A 359 -2.91 8.36 -18.62
CA ASP A 359 -3.31 8.04 -17.24
C ASP A 359 -2.15 7.31 -16.54
N ALA A 360 -2.22 7.19 -15.22
CA ALA A 360 -1.22 6.49 -14.41
C ALA A 360 -1.87 5.48 -13.46
N ALA A 361 -1.53 4.21 -13.66
CA ALA A 361 -1.95 3.11 -12.79
C ALA A 361 -1.02 3.03 -11.59
N GLN A 362 -1.55 3.20 -10.38
CA GLN A 362 -0.77 3.20 -9.14
C GLN A 362 -0.70 1.81 -8.53
N THR A 363 0.42 1.53 -7.85
CA THR A 363 0.60 0.32 -7.03
C THR A 363 -0.43 0.19 -5.90
N SER A 364 -1.10 1.28 -5.53
CA SER A 364 -2.25 1.30 -4.61
C SER A 364 -3.55 0.74 -5.19
N GLY A 365 -3.58 0.32 -6.46
CA GLY A 365 -4.79 -0.20 -7.11
C GLY A 365 -5.77 0.88 -7.54
N THR A 366 -5.27 2.05 -7.91
CA THR A 366 -6.07 3.19 -8.38
C THR A 366 -5.45 3.81 -9.62
N TRP A 367 -6.27 4.34 -10.53
CA TRP A 367 -5.82 5.27 -11.57
C TRP A 367 -5.70 6.68 -10.99
N ARG A 368 -4.68 7.44 -11.39
CA ARG A 368 -4.53 8.86 -10.96
C ARG A 368 -5.61 9.73 -11.59
N GLY A 369 -6.03 9.43 -12.82
CA GLY A 369 -7.04 10.17 -13.55
C GLY A 369 -6.60 10.40 -14.99
N GLU A 370 -7.53 10.18 -15.91
CA GLU A 370 -7.28 10.35 -17.33
C GLU A 370 -7.21 11.83 -17.74
N GLU A 371 -6.23 12.16 -18.57
CA GLU A 371 -6.05 13.48 -19.17
C GLU A 371 -5.91 13.41 -20.69
N GLU A 372 -6.54 14.37 -21.39
CA GLU A 372 -6.39 14.56 -22.83
C GLU A 372 -5.19 15.48 -23.09
N LEU A 373 -4.17 14.98 -23.78
CA LEU A 373 -2.96 15.74 -24.08
C LEU A 373 -3.06 16.53 -25.40
N GLY A 374 -3.88 16.06 -26.33
CA GLY A 374 -4.17 16.76 -27.58
C GLY A 374 -4.39 15.83 -28.78
N THR A 375 -4.59 16.43 -29.96
CA THR A 375 -4.88 15.69 -31.20
C THR A 375 -3.60 15.21 -31.86
N GLY A 376 -3.46 13.89 -32.06
CA GLY A 376 -2.26 13.30 -32.62
C GLY A 376 -2.21 11.77 -32.57
N THR A 377 -1.05 11.24 -32.95
CA THR A 377 -0.77 9.80 -33.04
C THR A 377 0.69 9.52 -32.66
N GLU A 378 1.10 8.25 -32.60
CA GLU A 378 2.50 7.85 -32.40
C GLU A 378 3.07 8.36 -31.06
N ALA A 379 2.24 8.34 -30.01
CA ALA A 379 2.65 8.84 -28.69
C ALA A 379 3.71 7.93 -28.03
N ARG A 380 4.65 8.57 -27.34
CA ARG A 380 5.69 7.95 -26.51
C ARG A 380 5.78 8.70 -25.18
N ILE A 381 6.20 7.98 -24.16
CA ILE A 381 6.30 8.47 -22.79
C ILE A 381 7.61 7.99 -22.18
N ALA A 382 8.27 8.89 -21.44
CA ALA A 382 9.34 8.59 -20.50
C ALA A 382 8.99 9.22 -19.15
N ILE A 383 9.53 8.70 -18.04
CA ILE A 383 9.30 9.23 -16.70
C ILE A 383 10.65 9.58 -16.10
N ASP A 384 10.79 10.81 -15.61
CA ASP A 384 12.06 11.30 -15.04
C ASP A 384 12.32 10.74 -13.63
N GLY A 385 13.51 11.03 -13.09
CA GLY A 385 13.93 10.56 -11.77
C GLY A 385 13.10 11.10 -10.60
N ASP A 386 12.34 12.18 -10.81
CA ASP A 386 11.43 12.76 -9.82
C ASP A 386 10.00 12.19 -9.95
N GLY A 387 9.76 11.29 -10.91
CA GLY A 387 8.47 10.67 -11.16
C GLY A 387 7.54 11.49 -12.05
N HIS A 388 8.07 12.45 -12.80
CA HIS A 388 7.31 13.30 -13.71
C HIS A 388 7.25 12.70 -15.13
N PRO A 389 6.06 12.47 -15.70
CA PRO A 389 5.91 11.97 -17.05
C PRO A 389 6.20 13.06 -18.10
N HIS A 390 6.93 12.65 -19.14
CA HIS A 390 7.27 13.41 -20.33
C HIS A 390 6.66 12.70 -21.54
N VAL A 391 5.79 13.36 -22.28
CA VAL A 391 5.07 12.76 -23.41
C VAL A 391 5.40 13.49 -24.70
N VAL A 392 5.65 12.72 -25.76
CA VAL A 392 5.74 13.21 -27.13
C VAL A 392 4.74 12.52 -28.02
N TYR A 393 4.22 13.22 -29.03
CA TYR A 393 3.39 12.62 -30.06
C TYR A 393 3.45 13.40 -31.37
N ARG A 394 3.12 12.75 -32.48
CA ARG A 394 2.95 13.42 -33.78
C ARG A 394 1.60 14.12 -33.83
N SER A 395 1.60 15.44 -33.96
CA SER A 395 0.40 16.24 -34.15
C SER A 395 -0.20 16.08 -35.56
N THR A 396 -1.43 16.56 -35.77
CA THR A 396 -2.11 16.50 -37.08
C THR A 396 -1.47 17.37 -38.16
N ASP A 397 -0.69 18.37 -37.78
CA ASP A 397 0.10 19.23 -38.68
C ASP A 397 1.55 18.73 -38.87
N ASN A 398 1.82 17.47 -38.54
CA ASN A 398 3.11 16.80 -38.69
C ASN A 398 4.25 17.50 -37.93
N LYS A 399 3.99 17.97 -36.71
CA LYS A 399 5.02 18.38 -35.74
C LYS A 399 5.14 17.30 -34.66
N ILE A 400 6.22 17.33 -33.88
CA ILE A 400 6.28 16.58 -32.63
C ILE A 400 5.87 17.52 -31.50
N ALA A 401 4.74 17.25 -30.88
CA ALA A 401 4.32 17.91 -29.65
C ALA A 401 5.04 17.26 -28.47
N TYR A 402 5.47 18.08 -27.50
CA TYR A 402 6.07 17.65 -26.24
C TYR A 402 5.34 18.33 -25.08
N LEU A 403 4.98 17.54 -24.07
CA LEU A 403 4.42 18.02 -22.81
C LEU A 403 5.15 17.32 -21.66
N LYS A 404 5.24 18.00 -20.51
CA LYS A 404 5.68 17.40 -19.25
C LYS A 404 4.70 17.74 -18.14
N HIS A 405 4.54 16.84 -17.19
CA HIS A 405 3.74 17.08 -15.99
C HIS A 405 4.65 17.38 -14.81
N ASP A 406 4.50 18.51 -14.13
CA ASP A 406 5.41 18.94 -13.04
C ASP A 406 5.06 18.37 -11.65
N GLY A 407 4.15 17.41 -11.62
CA GLY A 407 3.59 16.83 -10.39
C GLY A 407 2.25 17.48 -9.98
N MET A 408 1.90 18.62 -10.57
CA MET A 408 0.61 19.28 -10.35
C MET A 408 -0.19 19.44 -11.64
N GLU A 409 0.43 19.91 -12.72
CA GLU A 409 -0.24 20.20 -13.99
C GLU A 409 0.66 19.86 -15.19
N TRP A 410 0.03 19.67 -16.36
CA TRP A 410 0.75 19.56 -17.63
C TRP A 410 1.19 20.93 -18.15
N SER A 411 2.39 20.99 -18.71
CA SER A 411 2.87 22.15 -19.46
C SER A 411 2.08 22.37 -20.74
N GLU A 412 2.02 23.62 -21.21
CA GLU A 412 1.60 23.91 -22.60
C GLU A 412 2.47 23.15 -23.63
N PRO A 413 1.89 22.68 -24.75
CA PRO A 413 2.64 21.92 -25.76
C PRO A 413 3.79 22.73 -26.37
N ALA A 414 5.01 22.20 -26.26
CA ALA A 414 6.15 22.65 -27.05
C ALA A 414 6.19 21.88 -28.37
N TYR A 415 6.32 22.58 -29.50
CA TYR A 415 6.33 21.95 -30.81
C TYR A 415 7.72 21.92 -31.44
N ILE A 416 8.22 20.73 -31.74
CA ILE A 416 9.38 20.49 -32.58
C ILE A 416 8.89 20.39 -34.03
N THR A 417 9.27 21.36 -34.85
CA THR A 417 8.93 21.42 -36.27
C THR A 417 10.07 20.89 -37.12
N THR A 418 9.76 20.59 -38.39
CA THR A 418 10.78 20.33 -39.41
C THR A 418 11.82 21.45 -39.46
N ASN A 419 13.04 21.13 -39.90
CA ASN A 419 14.04 22.15 -40.21
C ASN A 419 13.73 22.91 -41.50
N ASN A 420 12.99 22.31 -42.44
CA ASN A 420 12.69 22.90 -43.74
C ASN A 420 11.18 22.89 -44.04
N ALA A 421 10.72 22.34 -45.17
CA ALA A 421 9.30 22.35 -45.57
C ALA A 421 8.60 20.98 -45.41
N GLY A 422 9.28 20.02 -44.77
CA GLY A 422 8.80 18.66 -44.53
C GLY A 422 7.85 18.50 -43.34
N GLY A 423 7.68 17.26 -42.90
CA GLY A 423 6.90 16.88 -41.74
C GLY A 423 7.66 15.93 -40.81
N CYS A 424 7.37 16.02 -39.52
CA CYS A 424 7.94 15.16 -38.48
C CYS A 424 7.02 13.97 -38.18
N SER A 425 7.62 12.82 -37.85
CA SER A 425 6.90 11.61 -37.46
C SER A 425 7.78 10.66 -36.64
N LYS A 426 7.18 9.59 -36.10
CA LYS A 426 7.86 8.51 -35.36
C LYS A 426 8.77 9.04 -34.24
N PRO A 427 8.24 9.86 -33.32
CA PRO A 427 9.03 10.32 -32.20
C PRO A 427 9.32 9.16 -31.24
N ASP A 428 10.44 9.26 -30.56
CA ASP A 428 10.81 8.45 -29.41
C ASP A 428 11.52 9.36 -28.40
N ILE A 429 11.35 9.10 -27.10
CA ILE A 429 11.78 10.01 -26.04
C ILE A 429 12.45 9.23 -24.91
N ASP A 430 13.50 9.84 -24.36
CA ASP A 430 14.04 9.51 -23.06
C ASP A 430 14.35 10.80 -22.27
N VAL A 431 14.58 10.69 -20.96
CA VAL A 431 14.84 11.83 -20.06
C VAL A 431 16.10 11.57 -19.25
N ASP A 432 17.02 12.53 -19.26
CA ASP A 432 18.26 12.40 -18.47
C ASP A 432 18.04 12.65 -16.97
N GLY A 433 19.06 12.33 -16.17
CA GLY A 433 19.03 12.55 -14.72
C GLY A 433 18.91 14.01 -14.27
N SER A 434 18.93 14.98 -15.20
CA SER A 434 18.66 16.40 -14.93
C SER A 434 17.24 16.83 -15.34
N GLY A 435 16.40 15.89 -15.79
CA GLY A 435 15.02 16.15 -16.21
C GLY A 435 14.93 16.76 -17.61
N TYR A 436 15.98 16.69 -18.45
CA TYR A 436 15.91 17.17 -19.83
C TYR A 436 15.44 16.08 -20.77
N ALA A 437 14.51 16.43 -21.65
CA ALA A 437 13.96 15.53 -22.65
C ALA A 437 14.90 15.42 -23.85
N HIS A 438 15.18 14.19 -24.25
CA HIS A 438 15.96 13.79 -25.41
C HIS A 438 15.02 13.07 -26.38
N ILE A 439 14.81 13.64 -27.56
CA ILE A 439 13.81 13.16 -28.51
C ILE A 439 14.48 12.84 -29.83
N THR A 440 14.28 11.63 -30.33
CA THR A 440 14.62 11.28 -31.72
C THR A 440 13.35 11.22 -32.57
N TYR A 441 13.42 11.61 -33.84
CA TYR A 441 12.27 11.61 -34.73
C TYR A 441 12.68 11.54 -36.20
N THR A 442 11.75 11.19 -37.07
CA THR A 442 11.93 11.25 -38.53
C THR A 442 11.45 12.61 -39.06
N ASP A 443 12.26 13.29 -39.85
CA ASP A 443 11.88 14.53 -40.57
C ASP A 443 11.99 14.27 -42.07
N THR A 444 10.92 14.51 -42.84
CA THR A 444 10.98 14.28 -44.30
C THR A 444 11.87 15.29 -45.02
N GLU A 445 12.20 16.40 -44.38
CA GLU A 445 13.13 17.43 -44.86
C GLU A 445 13.94 18.04 -43.70
N GLY A 446 14.64 17.20 -42.94
CA GLY A 446 15.50 17.64 -41.83
C GLY A 446 16.78 18.34 -42.28
N GLN A 447 17.33 17.92 -43.42
CA GLN A 447 18.47 18.54 -44.06
C GLN A 447 18.17 18.85 -45.52
N ASN A 448 18.64 20.01 -46.00
CA ASN A 448 18.65 20.35 -47.41
C ASN A 448 20.10 20.44 -47.91
N GLY A 449 20.38 19.91 -49.09
CA GLY A 449 21.74 19.81 -49.63
C GLY A 449 21.81 19.60 -51.15
N ASN A 450 22.99 19.18 -51.63
CA ASN A 450 23.29 18.98 -53.07
C ASN A 450 22.63 17.72 -53.69
N TRP A 451 21.88 16.96 -52.89
CA TRP A 451 21.35 15.65 -53.26
C TRP A 451 19.81 15.67 -53.25
N THR A 452 19.21 14.65 -53.85
CA THR A 452 17.76 14.45 -53.70
C THR A 452 17.48 14.07 -52.24
N ASN A 453 16.62 14.83 -51.57
CA ASN A 453 16.34 14.64 -50.15
C ASN A 453 15.42 13.45 -49.88
N TYR A 454 15.71 12.72 -48.79
CA TYR A 454 14.88 11.65 -48.24
C TYR A 454 14.76 11.82 -46.72
N PRO A 455 13.87 11.08 -46.05
CA PRO A 455 13.67 11.27 -44.61
C PRO A 455 14.94 11.09 -43.78
N ASP A 456 15.16 12.04 -42.88
CA ASP A 456 16.28 12.15 -41.97
C ASP A 456 15.91 11.63 -40.58
N ILE A 457 16.91 11.14 -39.85
CA ILE A 457 16.79 10.94 -38.40
C ILE A 457 17.34 12.17 -37.70
N MET A 458 16.51 12.73 -36.84
CA MET A 458 16.75 13.95 -36.10
C MET A 458 16.83 13.66 -34.61
N TYR A 459 17.59 14.48 -33.89
CA TYR A 459 17.67 14.50 -32.43
C TYR A 459 17.37 15.92 -31.93
N ALA A 460 16.59 16.03 -30.86
CA ALA A 460 16.26 17.28 -30.20
C ALA A 460 16.41 17.16 -28.68
N VAL A 461 17.02 18.17 -28.05
CA VAL A 461 17.20 18.23 -26.59
C VAL A 461 16.88 19.61 -26.03
N ASN A 462 16.23 19.68 -24.87
CA ASN A 462 15.76 20.93 -24.27
C ASN A 462 16.63 21.47 -23.11
N SER A 463 17.88 21.00 -22.97
CA SER A 463 18.79 21.40 -21.89
C SER A 463 19.13 22.90 -21.82
N SER A 464 18.86 23.65 -22.90
CA SER A 464 19.05 25.11 -22.97
C SER A 464 17.76 25.93 -22.73
N GLY A 465 16.66 25.27 -22.35
CA GLY A 465 15.33 25.87 -22.19
C GLY A 465 14.48 25.87 -23.48
N ASN A 466 15.07 25.62 -24.64
CA ASN A 466 14.38 25.32 -25.90
C ASN A 466 14.98 24.07 -26.55
N PHE A 467 14.20 23.40 -27.41
CA PHE A 467 14.70 22.26 -28.18
C PHE A 467 15.74 22.68 -29.22
N VAL A 468 16.96 22.17 -29.04
CA VAL A 468 18.05 22.28 -30.02
C VAL A 468 18.03 21.04 -30.91
N LYS A 469 17.85 21.24 -32.21
CA LYS A 469 17.72 20.15 -33.21
C LYS A 469 19.05 19.86 -33.90
N THR A 470 19.35 18.57 -34.09
CA THR A 470 20.54 18.06 -34.78
C THR A 470 20.15 16.98 -35.77
N VAL A 471 20.71 17.00 -36.99
CA VAL A 471 20.59 15.90 -37.95
C VAL A 471 21.54 14.78 -37.52
N ILE A 472 21.00 13.60 -37.24
CA ILE A 472 21.76 12.43 -36.82
C ILE A 472 22.15 11.58 -38.03
N TYR A 473 21.19 11.32 -38.89
CA TYR A 473 21.41 10.65 -40.17
C TYR A 473 20.68 11.38 -41.28
N ASN A 474 21.44 11.72 -42.33
CA ASN A 474 20.92 12.37 -43.52
C ASN A 474 20.42 11.31 -44.52
N GLY A 475 19.14 11.35 -44.87
CA GLY A 475 18.56 10.55 -45.94
C GLY A 475 18.78 11.23 -47.29
N TYR A 476 19.42 10.55 -48.24
CA TYR A 476 19.75 11.20 -49.52
C TYR A 476 19.80 10.23 -50.70
N ARG A 477 19.77 10.81 -51.91
CA ARG A 477 20.23 10.16 -53.15
C ARG A 477 21.12 11.11 -53.95
N GLU A 478 22.33 10.66 -54.20
CA GLU A 478 23.34 11.34 -55.00
C GLU A 478 23.49 10.67 -56.37
N HIS A 479 23.41 11.45 -57.45
CA HIS A 479 23.59 10.97 -58.82
C HIS A 479 25.02 11.22 -59.32
N TYR A 480 25.64 10.19 -59.90
CA TYR A 480 26.98 10.27 -60.50
C TYR A 480 26.96 10.40 -62.04
N GLY A 481 25.76 10.39 -62.64
CA GLY A 481 25.53 10.49 -64.07
C GLY A 481 24.87 9.24 -64.66
N GLY A 482 24.04 9.42 -65.69
CA GLY A 482 23.28 8.31 -66.27
C GLY A 482 22.33 7.66 -65.26
N ALA A 483 22.40 6.32 -65.13
CA ALA A 483 21.60 5.54 -64.19
C ALA A 483 22.25 5.38 -62.80
N ASP A 484 23.47 5.90 -62.61
CA ASP A 484 24.31 5.59 -61.47
C ASP A 484 24.00 6.52 -60.28
N TYR A 485 23.71 5.96 -59.12
CA TYR A 485 23.46 6.71 -57.89
C TYR A 485 23.77 5.91 -56.62
N ALA A 486 24.08 6.62 -55.54
CA ALA A 486 24.11 6.08 -54.18
C ALA A 486 22.99 6.72 -53.35
N SER A 487 22.48 5.99 -52.36
CA SER A 487 21.42 6.49 -51.49
C SER A 487 21.39 5.81 -50.13
N ASP A 488 20.98 6.56 -49.12
CA ASP A 488 20.67 6.08 -47.77
C ASP A 488 19.24 6.46 -47.40
N TYR A 489 18.46 5.50 -46.92
CA TYR A 489 17.07 5.71 -46.50
C TYR A 489 16.85 5.26 -45.04
N TYR A 490 16.15 6.09 -44.26
CA TYR A 490 15.85 5.86 -42.84
C TYR A 490 14.34 5.70 -42.57
N ASN A 491 13.67 4.91 -43.40
CA ASN A 491 12.21 4.88 -43.45
C ASN A 491 11.51 4.25 -42.22
N LYS A 492 12.21 3.55 -41.32
CA LYS A 492 11.60 2.88 -40.16
C LYS A 492 11.71 3.67 -38.85
N GLY A 493 12.29 4.88 -38.89
CA GLY A 493 12.47 5.70 -37.70
C GLY A 493 13.66 5.28 -36.85
N SER A 494 13.60 5.62 -35.56
CA SER A 494 14.70 5.52 -34.61
C SER A 494 14.19 5.37 -33.19
N TYR A 495 15.03 4.84 -32.29
CA TYR A 495 14.80 4.81 -30.85
C TYR A 495 15.97 5.44 -30.10
N ILE A 496 15.71 6.00 -28.93
CA ILE A 496 16.69 6.71 -28.11
C ILE A 496 16.70 6.20 -26.67
N ALA A 497 17.90 6.11 -26.10
CA ALA A 497 18.11 6.00 -24.66
C ALA A 497 19.25 6.94 -24.26
N VAL A 498 19.28 7.33 -23.00
CA VAL A 498 20.24 8.25 -22.42
C VAL A 498 20.81 7.61 -21.16
N ASP A 499 22.14 7.56 -21.07
CA ASP A 499 22.78 7.03 -19.88
C ASP A 499 22.78 8.02 -18.70
N ALA A 500 23.23 7.56 -17.54
CA ALA A 500 23.32 8.39 -16.33
C ALA A 500 24.18 9.66 -16.48
N ALA A 501 25.05 9.73 -17.50
CA ALA A 501 25.87 10.92 -17.79
C ALA A 501 25.19 11.89 -18.78
N GLY A 502 23.98 11.60 -19.22
CA GLY A 502 23.27 12.41 -20.22
C GLY A 502 23.73 12.15 -21.65
N ILE A 503 24.44 11.04 -21.92
CA ILE A 503 24.87 10.69 -23.27
C ILE A 503 23.76 9.93 -23.98
N TYR A 504 23.32 10.45 -25.12
CA TYR A 504 22.34 9.77 -25.95
C TYR A 504 22.96 8.61 -26.75
N TYR A 505 22.13 7.60 -26.96
CA TYR A 505 22.33 6.48 -27.86
C TYR A 505 21.11 6.42 -28.76
N ILE A 506 21.32 6.47 -30.08
CA ILE A 506 20.25 6.40 -31.08
C ILE A 506 20.50 5.22 -31.99
N ILE A 507 19.51 4.35 -32.13
CA ILE A 507 19.50 3.31 -33.16
C ILE A 507 18.54 3.68 -34.29
N ALA A 508 18.94 3.42 -35.53
CA ALA A 508 18.14 3.72 -36.71
C ALA A 508 18.29 2.63 -37.78
N HIS A 509 17.21 2.31 -38.48
CA HIS A 509 17.26 1.40 -39.62
C HIS A 509 17.83 2.13 -40.83
N ASN A 510 18.86 1.57 -41.46
CA ASN A 510 19.45 2.08 -42.69
C ASN A 510 19.18 1.11 -43.86
N HIS A 511 18.71 1.66 -44.98
CA HIS A 511 18.78 1.03 -46.29
C HIS A 511 19.76 1.82 -47.16
N ASN A 512 20.94 1.27 -47.37
CA ASN A 512 21.92 1.77 -48.32
C ASN A 512 21.68 1.10 -49.68
N ARG A 513 21.69 1.88 -50.75
CA ARG A 513 21.53 1.38 -52.12
C ARG A 513 22.50 2.04 -53.07
N ASN A 514 23.24 1.21 -53.80
CA ASN A 514 24.10 1.61 -54.90
C ASN A 514 23.51 1.06 -56.21
N GLN A 515 23.22 1.94 -57.15
CA GLN A 515 22.73 1.61 -58.48
C GLN A 515 23.80 1.95 -59.51
N TRP A 516 24.00 1.05 -60.47
CA TRP A 516 24.77 1.32 -61.68
C TRP A 516 24.03 0.80 -62.92
N MET A 517 24.50 1.13 -64.13
CA MET A 517 23.86 0.74 -65.39
C MET A 517 23.54 -0.76 -65.53
N GLY A 518 24.35 -1.63 -64.91
CA GLY A 518 24.25 -3.09 -65.05
C GLY A 518 23.66 -3.82 -63.85
N GLY A 519 23.30 -3.13 -62.77
CA GLY A 519 22.89 -3.80 -61.53
C GLY A 519 22.66 -2.84 -60.36
N ASN A 520 22.35 -3.41 -59.20
CA ASN A 520 22.27 -2.68 -57.94
C ASN A 520 22.66 -3.57 -56.76
N ASP A 521 23.17 -2.92 -55.72
CA ASP A 521 23.36 -3.50 -54.41
C ASP A 521 22.42 -2.82 -53.43
N ASN A 522 21.84 -3.61 -52.52
CA ASN A 522 21.05 -3.13 -51.40
C ASN A 522 21.66 -3.67 -50.13
N TRP A 523 21.74 -2.84 -49.09
CA TRP A 523 22.29 -3.20 -47.80
C TRP A 523 21.40 -2.65 -46.70
N TYR A 524 20.87 -3.53 -45.86
CA TYR A 524 19.94 -3.21 -44.79
C TYR A 524 20.59 -3.51 -43.45
N SER A 525 20.69 -2.53 -42.57
CA SER A 525 21.35 -2.65 -41.26
C SER A 525 20.68 -1.77 -40.20
N ILE A 526 21.05 -1.98 -38.94
CA ILE A 526 20.71 -1.07 -37.84
C ILE A 526 21.95 -0.27 -37.48
N ASN A 527 21.92 1.04 -37.64
CA ASN A 527 23.01 1.95 -37.31
C ASN A 527 22.89 2.42 -35.86
N ILE A 528 24.03 2.63 -35.20
CA ILE A 528 24.15 3.20 -33.85
C ILE A 528 24.81 4.57 -33.97
N LYS A 529 24.24 5.58 -33.33
CA LYS A 529 24.87 6.89 -33.13
C LYS A 529 24.91 7.23 -31.65
N THR A 530 26.06 7.70 -31.18
CA THR A 530 26.18 8.42 -29.91
C THR A 530 26.80 9.80 -30.17
N ASN A 531 27.01 10.58 -29.11
CA ASN A 531 27.72 11.85 -29.18
C ASN A 531 29.15 11.75 -29.79
N SER A 532 29.81 10.60 -29.65
CA SER A 532 31.24 10.42 -29.92
C SER A 532 31.56 9.20 -30.77
N ALA A 533 30.62 8.28 -30.94
CA ALA A 533 30.81 7.04 -31.66
C ALA A 533 29.70 6.74 -32.66
N SER A 534 30.04 5.88 -33.61
CA SER A 534 29.08 5.31 -34.56
C SER A 534 29.38 3.84 -34.83
N GLY A 535 28.35 3.11 -35.22
CA GLY A 535 28.46 1.69 -35.55
C GLY A 535 27.26 1.21 -36.36
N SER A 536 27.29 -0.06 -36.73
CA SER A 536 26.16 -0.71 -37.36
C SER A 536 26.12 -2.20 -37.01
N SER A 537 24.94 -2.79 -37.13
CA SER A 537 24.80 -4.25 -37.15
C SER A 537 25.40 -4.81 -38.44
N ASP A 538 25.49 -6.14 -38.51
CA ASP A 538 25.63 -6.83 -39.78
C ASP A 538 24.50 -6.42 -40.74
N GLY A 539 24.84 -6.25 -42.01
CA GLY A 539 23.86 -5.92 -43.03
C GLY A 539 23.37 -7.12 -43.82
N ALA A 540 22.23 -6.94 -44.49
CA ALA A 540 21.60 -7.94 -45.34
C ALA A 540 21.24 -7.35 -46.71
N SER A 541 21.15 -8.21 -47.73
CA SER A 541 20.76 -7.80 -49.09
C SER A 541 19.24 -7.61 -49.30
N SER A 542 18.45 -7.88 -48.27
CA SER A 542 16.99 -7.74 -48.28
C SER A 542 16.50 -7.15 -46.97
N ASP A 543 15.37 -6.45 -47.03
CA ASP A 543 14.80 -5.76 -45.87
C ASP A 543 14.24 -6.77 -44.85
N ARG A 544 15.10 -7.17 -43.91
CA ARG A 544 14.81 -8.11 -42.82
C ARG A 544 15.00 -7.49 -41.44
N SER A 545 15.65 -6.34 -41.37
CA SER A 545 16.02 -5.66 -40.13
C SER A 545 14.87 -4.76 -39.67
N ASP A 546 14.70 -4.62 -38.37
CA ASP A 546 13.61 -3.83 -37.78
C ASP A 546 14.01 -3.30 -36.40
N LEU A 547 13.26 -2.32 -35.90
CA LEU A 547 13.52 -1.63 -34.64
C LEU A 547 12.32 -1.74 -33.70
N TYR A 548 12.60 -1.96 -32.43
CA TYR A 548 11.54 -2.14 -31.44
C TYR A 548 11.71 -1.24 -30.22
N ASP A 549 12.89 -1.18 -29.62
CA ASP A 549 13.10 -0.38 -28.40
C ASP A 549 14.59 -0.18 -28.04
N LEU A 550 14.89 0.77 -27.16
CA LEU A 550 16.21 1.06 -26.62
C LEU A 550 16.10 1.59 -25.18
N GLU A 551 16.78 0.99 -24.21
CA GLU A 551 16.63 1.34 -22.78
C GLU A 551 17.99 1.37 -22.08
N PHE A 552 18.20 2.29 -21.14
CA PHE A 552 19.33 2.27 -20.22
C PHE A 552 19.00 1.50 -18.94
N ASN A 553 19.71 0.41 -18.66
CA ASN A 553 19.40 -0.45 -17.52
C ASN A 553 20.04 -0.03 -16.19
N GLY A 554 20.66 1.16 -16.14
CA GLY A 554 21.46 1.65 -15.02
C GLY A 554 22.97 1.45 -15.18
N GLU A 555 23.41 0.57 -16.08
CA GLU A 555 24.83 0.33 -16.38
C GLU A 555 25.14 0.35 -17.88
N ASN A 556 24.26 -0.24 -18.68
CA ASN A 556 24.41 -0.46 -20.10
C ASN A 556 23.14 -0.04 -20.85
N VAL A 557 23.30 0.37 -22.10
CA VAL A 557 22.16 0.57 -23.01
C VAL A 557 21.86 -0.74 -23.73
N ILE A 558 20.61 -1.18 -23.65
CA ILE A 558 20.11 -2.43 -24.23
C ILE A 558 19.23 -2.10 -25.43
N ALA A 559 19.58 -2.64 -26.60
CA ALA A 559 18.78 -2.49 -27.82
C ALA A 559 17.90 -3.72 -28.03
N LEU A 560 16.65 -3.52 -28.44
CA LEU A 560 15.75 -4.55 -28.94
C LEU A 560 15.47 -4.29 -30.43
N TYR A 561 15.90 -5.23 -31.26
CA TYR A 561 15.88 -5.05 -32.71
C TYR A 561 15.77 -6.40 -33.44
N LYS A 562 15.55 -6.33 -34.75
CA LYS A 562 15.66 -7.47 -35.65
C LYS A 562 16.91 -7.34 -36.49
N GLY A 563 17.81 -8.33 -36.41
CA GLY A 563 19.05 -8.35 -37.18
C GLY A 563 18.85 -8.70 -38.65
N GLY A 564 19.88 -8.49 -39.48
CA GLY A 564 19.87 -8.83 -40.91
C GLY A 564 19.67 -10.33 -41.21
N ASN A 565 19.91 -11.19 -40.21
CA ASN A 565 19.60 -12.62 -40.26
C ASN A 565 18.10 -12.95 -40.02
N ASN A 566 17.22 -11.94 -39.93
CA ASN A 566 15.77 -12.07 -39.70
C ASN A 566 15.40 -12.64 -38.32
N VAL A 567 16.23 -12.40 -37.30
CA VAL A 567 16.00 -12.86 -35.92
C VAL A 567 15.81 -11.66 -34.99
N ASN A 568 14.75 -11.70 -34.18
CA ASN A 568 14.54 -10.71 -33.12
C ASN A 568 15.52 -10.98 -31.99
N ARG A 569 16.13 -9.94 -31.42
CA ARG A 569 17.23 -10.08 -30.46
C ARG A 569 17.38 -8.85 -29.58
N THR A 570 18.04 -9.05 -28.45
CA THR A 570 18.60 -7.97 -27.65
C THR A 570 20.12 -7.93 -27.76
N ALA A 571 20.72 -6.77 -27.51
CA ALA A 571 22.16 -6.62 -27.41
C ALA A 571 22.52 -5.41 -26.55
N ILE A 572 23.69 -5.44 -25.93
CA ILE A 572 24.30 -4.29 -25.28
C ILE A 572 24.93 -3.39 -26.35
N ILE A 573 24.73 -2.08 -26.25
CA ILE A 573 25.47 -1.10 -27.04
C ILE A 573 26.79 -0.79 -26.32
N ALA A 574 27.90 -1.31 -26.84
CA ALA A 574 29.24 -1.03 -26.32
C ALA A 574 29.88 0.12 -27.11
N VAL A 575 30.63 0.98 -26.42
CA VAL A 575 31.36 2.10 -27.03
C VAL A 575 32.84 2.02 -26.69
N ALA A 576 33.69 1.96 -27.72
CA ALA A 576 35.14 1.95 -27.60
C ALA A 576 35.75 3.03 -28.52
N GLY A 577 36.16 4.16 -27.92
CA GLY A 577 36.64 5.31 -28.69
C GLY A 577 35.53 5.88 -29.58
N THR A 578 35.74 5.85 -30.90
CA THR A 578 34.77 6.34 -31.89
C THR A 578 33.88 5.24 -32.48
N THR A 579 34.00 4.00 -31.99
CA THR A 579 33.27 2.84 -32.51
C THR A 579 32.21 2.41 -31.51
N ALA A 580 30.99 2.19 -32.01
CA ALA A 580 29.92 1.53 -31.26
C ALA A 580 29.63 0.15 -31.85
N SER A 581 29.27 -0.83 -31.02
CA SER A 581 28.99 -2.21 -31.42
C SER A 581 27.79 -2.79 -30.68
N PHE A 582 27.12 -3.75 -31.33
CA PHE A 582 26.16 -4.64 -30.68
C PHE A 582 26.91 -5.81 -30.05
N GLU A 583 26.97 -5.88 -28.73
CA GLU A 583 27.64 -6.92 -27.96
C GLU A 583 26.66 -7.73 -27.12
N ASN A 584 27.10 -8.89 -26.62
CA ASN A 584 26.27 -9.79 -25.82
C ASN A 584 24.89 -10.07 -26.44
N VAL A 585 24.87 -10.40 -27.74
CA VAL A 585 23.63 -10.59 -28.50
C VAL A 585 22.87 -11.81 -27.99
N GLN A 586 21.59 -11.62 -27.68
CA GLN A 586 20.67 -12.68 -27.24
C GLN A 586 19.48 -12.80 -28.18
N ASP A 587 19.31 -13.95 -28.81
CA ASP A 587 18.21 -14.19 -29.74
C ASP A 587 16.89 -14.50 -29.00
N ILE A 588 15.78 -14.04 -29.58
CA ILE A 588 14.43 -14.45 -29.22
C ILE A 588 14.04 -15.60 -30.13
N THR A 589 13.79 -16.76 -29.55
CA THR A 589 13.57 -18.00 -30.32
C THR A 589 12.12 -18.17 -30.75
N THR A 590 11.20 -17.65 -29.95
CA THR A 590 9.77 -17.64 -30.26
C THR A 590 9.48 -16.66 -31.40
N ALA A 591 8.67 -17.08 -32.37
CA ALA A 591 8.22 -16.19 -33.44
C ALA A 591 7.22 -15.16 -32.89
N VAL A 592 7.67 -13.91 -32.77
CA VAL A 592 6.96 -12.83 -32.09
C VAL A 592 7.09 -11.49 -32.82
N PHE A 593 6.21 -10.56 -32.48
CA PHE A 593 6.32 -9.14 -32.75
C PHE A 593 6.58 -8.43 -31.41
N PRO A 594 7.85 -8.22 -31.03
CA PRO A 594 8.18 -7.54 -29.79
C PRO A 594 7.97 -6.02 -29.97
N HIS A 595 7.68 -5.31 -28.89
CA HIS A 595 7.37 -3.88 -28.94
C HIS A 595 8.17 -3.02 -27.99
N SER A 596 8.50 -3.54 -26.82
CA SER A 596 9.21 -2.80 -25.80
C SER A 596 10.03 -3.72 -24.93
N LEU A 597 10.99 -3.13 -24.23
CA LEU A 597 11.82 -3.77 -23.25
C LEU A 597 11.88 -2.92 -21.98
N SER A 598 12.09 -3.57 -20.84
CA SER A 598 12.45 -2.89 -19.59
C SER A 598 13.60 -3.64 -18.97
N ALA A 599 14.60 -2.93 -18.45
CA ALA A 599 15.82 -3.56 -17.98
C ALA A 599 16.33 -2.97 -16.65
N THR A 600 16.90 -3.84 -15.83
CA THR A 600 17.76 -3.51 -14.70
C THR A 600 19.15 -4.08 -14.96
N PRO A 601 20.16 -3.84 -14.10
CA PRO A 601 21.49 -4.41 -14.31
C PRO A 601 21.49 -5.95 -14.39
N THR A 602 20.49 -6.61 -13.78
CA THR A 602 20.42 -8.08 -13.69
C THR A 602 19.27 -8.70 -14.47
N VAL A 603 18.35 -7.89 -15.00
CA VAL A 603 17.14 -8.39 -15.68
C VAL A 603 16.92 -7.64 -16.98
N THR A 604 16.58 -8.37 -18.05
CA THR A 604 15.99 -7.81 -19.26
C THR A 604 14.64 -8.46 -19.48
N ALA A 605 13.58 -7.66 -19.43
CA ALA A 605 12.23 -8.06 -19.77
C ALA A 605 11.83 -7.51 -21.14
N ILE A 606 11.08 -8.28 -21.91
CA ILE A 606 10.58 -7.90 -23.24
C ILE A 606 9.11 -8.23 -23.30
N ALA A 607 8.31 -7.36 -23.91
CA ALA A 607 6.90 -7.60 -24.12
C ALA A 607 6.49 -7.40 -25.59
N GLY A 608 5.52 -8.19 -26.03
CA GLY A 608 5.02 -8.20 -27.40
C GLY A 608 3.86 -9.15 -27.58
N TRP A 609 3.67 -9.67 -28.79
CA TRP A 609 2.74 -10.77 -29.02
C TRP A 609 3.29 -11.83 -29.97
N THR A 610 2.77 -13.04 -29.87
CA THR A 610 3.16 -14.16 -30.74
C THR A 610 2.66 -13.94 -32.17
N SER A 611 3.48 -14.30 -33.15
CA SER A 611 3.11 -14.14 -34.57
C SER A 611 1.96 -15.06 -34.98
N SER A 612 1.82 -16.20 -34.29
CA SER A 612 0.69 -17.12 -34.42
C SER A 612 -0.23 -16.96 -33.22
N GLY A 613 -1.51 -16.67 -33.46
CA GLY A 613 -2.55 -16.56 -32.43
C GLY A 613 -2.65 -15.19 -31.75
N GLY A 614 -1.62 -14.33 -31.81
CA GLY A 614 -1.65 -12.98 -31.22
C GLY A 614 -1.66 -12.98 -29.68
N ASN A 615 -1.21 -14.06 -29.05
CA ASN A 615 -1.13 -14.16 -27.59
C ASN A 615 -0.09 -13.17 -27.05
N LEU A 616 -0.33 -12.62 -25.87
CA LEU A 616 0.66 -11.83 -25.15
C LEU A 616 1.96 -12.64 -25.02
N PHE A 617 3.08 -12.02 -25.36
CA PHE A 617 4.40 -12.62 -25.25
C PHE A 617 5.22 -11.84 -24.23
N THR A 618 5.86 -12.57 -23.34
CA THR A 618 6.83 -12.05 -22.39
C THR A 618 8.14 -12.83 -22.48
N LYS A 619 9.27 -12.13 -22.39
CA LYS A 619 10.57 -12.75 -22.14
C LYS A 619 11.13 -12.13 -20.88
N TYR A 620 11.46 -12.96 -19.89
CA TYR A 620 12.16 -12.54 -18.67
C TYR A 620 13.52 -13.23 -18.66
N ASN A 621 14.59 -12.47 -18.92
CA ASN A 621 15.92 -12.99 -19.18
C ASN A 621 15.90 -14.07 -20.28
N ALA A 622 16.17 -15.33 -19.94
CA ALA A 622 16.16 -16.44 -20.88
C ALA A 622 14.78 -17.10 -21.06
N THR A 623 13.83 -16.82 -20.16
CA THR A 623 12.53 -17.50 -20.13
C THR A 623 11.55 -16.79 -21.06
N GLU A 624 11.08 -17.50 -22.09
CA GLU A 624 10.10 -17.02 -23.07
C GLU A 624 8.73 -17.66 -22.80
N THR A 625 7.69 -16.84 -22.65
CA THR A 625 6.33 -17.27 -22.31
C THR A 625 5.32 -16.70 -23.29
N ALA A 626 4.46 -17.58 -23.82
CA ALA A 626 3.25 -17.19 -24.54
C ALA A 626 2.06 -17.30 -23.58
N GLU A 627 1.44 -16.18 -23.28
CA GLU A 627 0.43 -16.04 -22.24
C GLU A 627 -0.98 -15.91 -22.84
N THR A 628 -1.99 -16.36 -22.12
CA THR A 628 -3.35 -15.85 -22.30
C THR A 628 -3.43 -14.51 -21.57
N PRO A 629 -3.92 -13.41 -22.19
CA PRO A 629 -4.85 -13.33 -23.32
C PRO A 629 -4.26 -12.91 -24.68
N VAL A 630 -5.13 -12.76 -25.70
CA VAL A 630 -4.80 -12.24 -27.04
C VAL A 630 -4.76 -10.71 -27.05
N VAL A 631 -3.67 -10.15 -27.60
CA VAL A 631 -3.48 -8.71 -27.77
C VAL A 631 -4.23 -8.21 -29.00
N LYS A 632 -4.82 -7.01 -28.92
CA LYS A 632 -5.52 -6.36 -30.03
C LYS A 632 -4.52 -5.97 -31.12
N THR A 633 -4.75 -6.45 -32.35
CA THR A 633 -3.94 -6.10 -33.52
C THR A 633 -3.88 -4.58 -33.73
N GLY A 634 -2.68 -4.06 -34.01
CA GLY A 634 -2.45 -2.63 -34.28
C GLY A 634 -2.15 -1.79 -33.03
N THR A 635 -2.20 -2.37 -31.83
CA THR A 635 -1.80 -1.71 -30.58
C THR A 635 -0.34 -2.02 -30.24
N LYS A 636 0.20 -1.42 -29.18
CA LYS A 636 1.52 -1.75 -28.64
C LYS A 636 1.40 -2.59 -27.37
N VAL A 637 2.52 -3.16 -26.95
CA VAL A 637 2.67 -3.82 -25.65
C VAL A 637 3.84 -3.14 -24.94
N GLY A 638 3.61 -2.63 -23.74
CA GLY A 638 4.62 -2.01 -22.88
C GLY A 638 5.21 -3.03 -21.91
N SER A 639 6.53 -3.02 -21.73
CA SER A 639 7.25 -3.72 -20.68
C SER A 639 7.73 -2.65 -19.70
N VAL A 640 7.40 -2.80 -18.41
CA VAL A 640 7.72 -1.81 -17.39
C VAL A 640 8.14 -2.50 -16.09
N ASN A 641 8.92 -1.81 -15.26
CA ASN A 641 9.39 -2.33 -13.98
C ASN A 641 9.00 -1.38 -12.84
N VAL A 642 8.11 -1.82 -11.96
CA VAL A 642 7.65 -1.03 -10.81
C VAL A 642 7.94 -1.79 -9.53
N GLY A 643 8.70 -1.17 -8.63
CA GLY A 643 9.07 -1.79 -7.34
C GLY A 643 9.81 -3.13 -7.48
N GLY A 644 10.51 -3.36 -8.59
CA GLY A 644 11.21 -4.63 -8.87
C GLY A 644 10.34 -5.71 -9.51
N THR A 645 9.03 -5.47 -9.67
CA THR A 645 8.14 -6.36 -10.40
C THR A 645 7.99 -5.88 -11.84
N PHE A 646 8.19 -6.80 -12.78
CA PHE A 646 7.98 -6.52 -14.19
C PHE A 646 6.53 -6.75 -14.57
N TYR A 647 5.98 -5.81 -15.35
CA TYR A 647 4.63 -5.88 -15.87
C TYR A 647 4.62 -5.75 -17.39
N SER A 648 3.64 -6.40 -18.01
CA SER A 648 3.24 -6.17 -19.39
C SER A 648 1.95 -5.36 -19.41
N VAL A 649 1.96 -4.25 -20.14
CA VAL A 649 0.79 -3.40 -20.40
C VAL A 649 0.34 -3.65 -21.83
N TYR A 650 -0.93 -3.97 -22.05
CA TYR A 650 -1.41 -4.32 -23.39
C TYR A 650 -2.89 -3.98 -23.56
N THR A 651 -3.32 -3.75 -24.80
CA THR A 651 -4.75 -3.71 -25.12
C THR A 651 -5.25 -5.13 -25.42
N ALA A 652 -6.19 -5.62 -24.62
CA ALA A 652 -6.87 -6.88 -24.86
C ALA A 652 -7.74 -6.80 -26.12
N ASN A 653 -7.73 -7.85 -26.94
CA ASN A 653 -8.55 -7.91 -28.16
C ASN A 653 -10.06 -7.83 -27.85
N THR A 654 -10.48 -8.37 -26.71
CA THR A 654 -11.86 -8.26 -26.22
C THR A 654 -12.04 -6.93 -25.49
N GLY A 655 -13.05 -6.15 -25.87
CA GLY A 655 -13.42 -4.91 -25.17
C GLY A 655 -12.55 -3.68 -25.47
N SER A 656 -11.40 -3.83 -26.13
CA SER A 656 -10.39 -2.75 -26.30
C SER A 656 -9.96 -2.16 -24.94
N GLU A 657 -9.73 -3.05 -23.99
CA GLU A 657 -9.35 -2.75 -22.62
C GLU A 657 -7.82 -2.79 -22.48
N ILE A 658 -7.20 -1.70 -22.04
CA ILE A 658 -5.81 -1.68 -21.59
C ILE A 658 -5.76 -2.37 -20.23
N LYS A 659 -4.91 -3.40 -20.14
CA LYS A 659 -4.72 -4.24 -18.96
C LYS A 659 -3.25 -4.31 -18.59
N ILE A 660 -3.00 -4.59 -17.32
CA ILE A 660 -1.68 -4.74 -16.73
C ILE A 660 -1.57 -6.17 -16.23
N LYS A 661 -0.45 -6.84 -16.53
CA LYS A 661 -0.22 -8.21 -16.08
C LYS A 661 1.20 -8.36 -15.58
N ALA A 662 1.37 -8.87 -14.37
CA ALA A 662 2.69 -9.20 -13.84
C ALA A 662 3.33 -10.30 -14.68
N VAL A 663 4.61 -10.13 -15.02
CA VAL A 663 5.39 -11.11 -15.78
C VAL A 663 5.81 -12.24 -14.83
N THR A 664 5.45 -13.48 -15.19
CA THR A 664 5.84 -14.65 -14.40
C THR A 664 7.35 -14.86 -14.49
N THR A 665 8.04 -14.79 -13.35
CA THR A 665 9.44 -15.20 -13.22
C THR A 665 9.45 -16.71 -13.06
N GLY A 666 10.07 -17.43 -14.01
CA GLY A 666 10.21 -18.88 -13.88
C GLY A 666 11.18 -19.22 -12.75
N ASP A 667 10.65 -19.55 -11.57
CA ASP A 667 11.36 -20.21 -10.47
C ASP A 667 11.00 -21.70 -10.40
#